data_AF-A0A2M9ZSI7-F1
#
_entry.id   AF-A0A2M9ZSI7-F1
#
_cell.length_a   1.000
_cell.length_b   1.000
_cell.length_c   1.000
_cell.angle_alpha   90.00
_cell.angle_beta   90.00
_cell.angle_gamma   90.00
#
_symmetry.space_group_name_H-M   'P 1'
#
loop_
_entity.id
_entity.type
_entity.pdbx_description
1 polymer ?
#
loop_
_entity_poly.entity_id
_entity_poly.type
_entity_poly.pdbx_seq_one_letter_code
_entity_poly.pdbx_strand_id
1 'polypeptide(L)'
;MNESQKVRRIEWYVLSTILPVSIYLLLCWRDFSLFQSILPEESLSDWHILFLLLGGYLTLSICYAISTKFYGNFSVHALVSPIVLLLHTFLLWLFLTNDYRLYPREVPAWMSTGSEAFIYPLTFLIPGLLYAVLVGIIILTPEQKKQRIWLNLLSTVLIPIFLYIGYLFLEFLRNKYSFDPQTGDYVHNENFIFLHSVVISSGFVIGFFLFLFFLFRSLLLIWRKSEIPRSIKTTIVVLFCIIFPILGLLLNNQSKLLDLPGFRTNEHIFGDYKHPLWYILAVLNGILIILPSPNDRKWRSALTFGRFLLVPYTLYFALVFLPYLPFAFFGLFLFGVGLLMFAPFVLAFFHTQVLSVDLSYFREKIGISNTVIFALISVSILPAFYYAKLRIDRYILHSALEYLYEPDFRDTKSPYFISSLEGILDHIQTIKEGNRFNFLSGSNSTPYLDSWYNRTVLDNLVLSDEKIETLYAAYSGKQPIRRKNSSCLAARCDSYLPPEDNAKLISVSAKTENFDHYYKSTIELTTKYGQGWAQGDYITQFTLADGAFISDYYLFIGSHKEQGILSERKSALWIYNQIRNFRKDPGILHYVSPNRLELRVFPYSKGEIRKTGFTILHSRPVNFSIDGKEIHLEGNDITIQSLSSVFVSEKYFAKLPEIKRTPKYYFILDNSKYSSESEKVYQEFVNKYADKSSVILWANYEVEERNKENAFINIPAYKGGFLLERTLRSIFVKHYLERDFTTYPVPIVVTNQNSFYGKNHELLVWEKNLSDISFLFPESPRFYYAIADSKTQKTETYLLSLESDYAAGKLISGDLKSEISKSRSVVRIFGDLQNNGFLLNAPGVYPIPKKESGAEEIQDGAESEFQQAISLESLWKLASMNPNTYQWKRVVAESFSTKILSPHTAYLALEDDAQKEALRRKQKEVLSSKPYLDGEELIQMSEPTLFDLVLLLLLSIGFIKIRLIKEYSIFLVKTISKQRF
;
A
#
# COMPACT_ATOMS: atom_id res chain seq x y z
N MET A 1 21.88 42.96 -16.47
CA MET A 1 21.03 42.02 -17.24
C MET A 1 19.61 42.17 -16.71
N ASN A 2 18.70 42.77 -17.49
CA ASN A 2 17.32 43.06 -17.06
C ASN A 2 16.65 41.78 -16.54
N GLU A 3 15.84 41.88 -15.48
CA GLU A 3 15.04 40.76 -14.98
C GLU A 3 14.20 40.13 -16.09
N SER A 4 13.80 40.93 -17.09
CA SER A 4 13.08 40.50 -18.27
C SER A 4 13.82 39.50 -19.16
N GLN A 5 15.16 39.49 -19.15
CA GLN A 5 15.98 38.52 -19.89
C GLN A 5 16.23 37.22 -19.10
N LYS A 6 16.00 37.19 -17.78
CA LYS A 6 16.30 36.02 -16.94
C LYS A 6 15.18 34.96 -16.96
N VAL A 7 13.92 35.38 -16.93
CA VAL A 7 12.76 34.44 -16.94
C VAL A 7 12.51 33.90 -18.34
N ARG A 8 12.80 34.69 -19.38
CA ARG A 8 12.71 34.25 -20.79
C ARG A 8 13.81 33.28 -21.20
N ARG A 9 14.67 32.84 -20.28
CA ARG A 9 15.73 31.88 -20.60
C ARG A 9 15.15 30.54 -21.03
N ILE A 10 15.75 29.92 -22.04
CA ILE A 10 15.26 28.65 -22.58
C ILE A 10 15.24 27.53 -21.53
N GLU A 11 16.12 27.59 -20.52
CA GLU A 11 16.14 26.62 -19.42
C GLU A 11 14.82 26.59 -18.63
N TRP A 12 14.17 27.75 -18.44
CA TRP A 12 12.87 27.82 -17.76
C TRP A 12 11.76 27.20 -18.61
N TYR A 13 11.80 27.39 -19.92
CA TYR A 13 10.86 26.74 -20.84
C TYR A 13 11.00 25.21 -20.81
N VAL A 14 12.24 24.69 -20.77
CA VAL A 14 12.47 23.25 -20.63
C VAL A 14 11.87 22.72 -19.33
N LEU A 15 12.13 23.41 -18.21
CA LEU A 15 11.67 22.99 -16.88
C LEU A 15 10.16 23.14 -16.66
N SER A 16 9.52 24.17 -17.22
CA SER A 16 8.09 24.43 -17.01
C SER A 16 7.19 23.73 -18.02
N THR A 17 7.72 23.33 -19.17
CA THR A 17 6.90 22.88 -20.30
C THR A 17 7.35 21.51 -20.80
N ILE A 18 8.60 21.38 -21.26
CA ILE A 18 9.06 20.12 -21.88
C ILE A 18 9.10 18.99 -20.85
N LEU A 19 9.70 19.23 -19.68
CA LEU A 19 9.85 18.21 -18.65
C LEU A 19 8.49 17.72 -18.11
N PRO A 20 7.57 18.60 -17.65
CA PRO A 20 6.24 18.18 -17.18
C PRO A 20 5.43 17.43 -18.24
N VAL A 21 5.40 17.91 -19.50
CA VAL A 21 4.68 17.24 -20.59
C VAL A 21 5.28 15.87 -20.92
N SER A 22 6.62 15.73 -20.85
CA SER A 22 7.27 14.43 -21.05
C SER A 22 6.85 13.42 -19.98
N ILE A 23 6.80 13.85 -18.72
CA ILE A 23 6.35 13.01 -17.60
C ILE A 23 4.88 12.63 -17.78
N TYR A 24 4.03 13.59 -18.16
CA TYR A 24 2.61 13.32 -18.41
C TYR A 24 2.40 12.32 -19.54
N LEU A 25 3.16 12.44 -20.64
CA LEU A 25 3.11 11.50 -21.75
C LEU A 25 3.49 10.06 -21.33
N LEU A 26 4.51 9.91 -20.49
CA LEU A 26 4.94 8.61 -19.95
C LEU A 26 3.87 7.99 -19.03
N LEU A 27 3.23 8.82 -18.20
CA LEU A 27 2.11 8.42 -17.35
C LEU A 27 0.92 7.92 -18.18
N CYS A 28 0.52 8.70 -19.19
CA CYS A 28 -0.51 8.32 -20.15
C CYS A 28 -0.17 7.00 -20.85
N TRP A 29 1.08 6.81 -21.27
CA TRP A 29 1.52 5.57 -21.92
C TRP A 29 1.43 4.36 -20.99
N ARG A 30 1.84 4.51 -19.73
CA ARG A 30 1.75 3.45 -18.72
C ARG A 30 0.31 2.99 -18.54
N ASP A 31 -0.62 3.93 -18.39
CA ASP A 31 -2.04 3.65 -18.13
C ASP A 31 -2.67 2.99 -19.37
N PHE A 32 -2.47 3.57 -20.55
CA PHE A 32 -2.92 2.99 -21.83
C PHE A 32 -2.42 1.56 -22.05
N SER A 33 -1.13 1.30 -21.80
CA SER A 33 -0.54 -0.03 -21.99
C SER A 33 -1.19 -1.13 -21.14
N LEU A 34 -1.83 -0.75 -20.02
CA LEU A 34 -2.43 -1.69 -19.08
C LEU A 34 -3.85 -2.09 -19.49
N PHE A 35 -4.68 -1.13 -19.94
CA PHE A 35 -6.09 -1.39 -20.22
C PHE A 35 -6.50 -1.26 -21.70
N GLN A 36 -5.55 -1.05 -22.62
CA GLN A 36 -5.83 -0.97 -24.07
C GLN A 36 -6.69 -2.13 -24.61
N SER A 37 -6.57 -3.33 -24.03
CA SER A 37 -7.33 -4.52 -24.49
C SER A 37 -8.80 -4.49 -24.09
N ILE A 38 -9.20 -3.63 -23.15
CA ILE A 38 -10.59 -3.48 -22.67
C ILE A 38 -11.24 -2.21 -23.26
N LEU A 39 -10.46 -1.33 -23.91
CA LEU A 39 -10.98 -0.05 -24.40
C LEU A 39 -11.93 -0.23 -25.59
N PRO A 40 -13.07 0.49 -25.60
CA PRO A 40 -13.89 0.66 -26.80
C PRO A 40 -13.11 1.32 -27.95
N GLU A 41 -13.53 1.08 -29.19
CA GLU A 41 -12.89 1.66 -30.38
C GLU A 41 -12.86 3.20 -30.36
N GLU A 42 -13.93 3.84 -29.86
CA GLU A 42 -14.00 5.29 -29.69
C GLU A 42 -12.94 5.80 -28.70
N SER A 43 -12.80 5.11 -27.55
CA SER A 43 -11.78 5.43 -26.55
C SER A 43 -10.36 5.22 -27.09
N LEU A 44 -10.12 4.17 -27.86
CA LEU A 44 -8.82 3.95 -28.53
C LEU A 44 -8.46 5.12 -29.45
N SER A 45 -9.42 5.61 -30.23
CA SER A 45 -9.22 6.79 -31.07
C SER A 45 -8.86 8.03 -30.25
N ASP A 46 -9.58 8.30 -29.15
CA ASP A 46 -9.31 9.44 -28.28
C ASP A 46 -7.93 9.38 -27.62
N TRP A 47 -7.47 8.19 -27.21
CA TRP A 47 -6.11 7.98 -26.72
C TRP A 47 -5.05 8.26 -27.81
N HIS A 48 -5.26 7.79 -29.04
CA HIS A 48 -4.35 8.09 -30.15
C HIS A 48 -4.30 9.58 -30.47
N ILE A 49 -5.45 10.28 -30.45
CA ILE A 49 -5.52 11.73 -30.63
C ILE A 49 -4.74 12.44 -29.51
N LEU A 50 -4.93 12.04 -28.26
CA LEU A 50 -4.20 12.59 -27.12
C LEU A 50 -2.69 12.38 -27.27
N PHE A 51 -2.23 11.18 -27.65
CA PHE A 51 -0.81 10.89 -27.88
C PHE A 51 -0.24 11.69 -29.04
N LEU A 52 -0.99 11.84 -30.14
CA LEU A 52 -0.56 12.65 -31.29
C LEU A 52 -0.42 14.13 -30.92
N LEU A 53 -1.37 14.68 -30.17
CA LEU A 53 -1.34 16.08 -29.74
C LEU A 53 -0.21 16.33 -28.73
N LEU A 54 -0.08 15.49 -27.69
CA LEU A 54 0.98 15.62 -26.68
C LEU A 54 2.36 15.37 -27.28
N GLY A 55 2.53 14.29 -28.05
CA GLY A 55 3.78 13.93 -28.71
C GLY A 55 4.21 14.95 -29.76
N GLY A 56 3.26 15.44 -30.56
CA GLY A 56 3.47 16.52 -31.52
C GLY A 56 3.89 17.82 -30.84
N TYR A 57 3.18 18.21 -29.78
CA TYR A 57 3.53 19.39 -28.97
C TYR A 57 4.91 19.29 -28.34
N LEU A 58 5.24 18.13 -27.77
CA LEU A 58 6.54 17.86 -27.15
C LEU A 58 7.66 17.94 -28.18
N THR A 59 7.47 17.33 -29.35
CA THR A 59 8.44 17.34 -30.46
C THR A 59 8.69 18.77 -30.95
N LEU A 60 7.63 19.56 -31.19
CA LEU A 60 7.74 20.96 -31.59
C LEU A 60 8.46 21.80 -30.53
N SER A 61 8.16 21.56 -29.25
CA SER A 61 8.79 22.27 -28.13
C SER A 61 10.27 21.94 -28.00
N ILE A 62 10.66 20.67 -28.20
CA ILE A 62 12.07 20.24 -28.21
C ILE A 62 12.80 20.84 -29.42
N CYS A 63 12.22 20.76 -30.62
CA CYS A 63 12.77 21.39 -31.82
C CYS A 63 12.96 22.91 -31.65
N TYR A 64 12.00 23.59 -31.03
CA TYR A 64 12.11 25.01 -30.69
C TYR A 64 13.25 25.27 -29.69
N ALA A 65 13.40 24.45 -28.65
CA ALA A 65 14.47 24.59 -27.66
C ALA A 65 15.86 24.31 -28.27
N ILE A 66 15.97 23.35 -29.18
CA ILE A 66 17.22 23.04 -29.89
C ILE A 66 17.57 24.15 -30.88
N SER A 67 16.60 24.61 -31.70
CA SER A 67 16.83 25.66 -32.70
C SER A 67 17.22 26.99 -32.04
N THR A 68 16.52 27.43 -30.99
CA THR A 68 16.89 28.65 -30.24
C THR A 68 18.31 28.57 -29.69
N LYS A 69 18.71 27.40 -29.19
CA LYS A 69 20.09 27.14 -28.74
C LYS A 69 21.10 27.14 -29.88
N PHE A 70 20.77 26.58 -31.04
CA PHE A 70 21.64 26.52 -32.21
C PHE A 70 21.87 27.89 -32.85
N TYR A 71 20.83 28.73 -32.93
CA TYR A 71 20.91 30.10 -33.45
C TYR A 71 21.49 31.13 -32.45
N GLY A 72 22.05 30.68 -31.32
CA GLY A 72 22.68 31.56 -30.33
C GLY A 72 21.73 32.46 -29.53
N ASN A 73 20.40 32.26 -29.68
CA ASN A 73 19.37 33.01 -28.98
C ASN A 73 18.97 32.29 -27.69
N PHE A 74 19.45 32.79 -26.55
CA PHE A 74 19.16 32.17 -25.25
C PHE A 74 17.83 32.63 -24.61
N SER A 75 17.07 33.49 -25.30
CA SER A 75 15.77 33.96 -24.83
C SER A 75 14.63 33.46 -25.70
N VAL A 76 13.61 32.89 -25.05
CA VAL A 76 12.31 32.53 -25.62
C VAL A 76 11.65 33.75 -26.25
N HIS A 77 11.15 33.57 -27.47
CA HIS A 77 10.50 34.61 -28.25
C HIS A 77 9.15 35.00 -27.62
N ALA A 78 8.76 36.27 -27.76
CA ALA A 78 7.55 36.80 -27.12
C ALA A 78 6.27 36.05 -27.55
N LEU A 79 6.19 35.63 -28.83
CA LEU A 79 5.06 34.89 -29.39
C LEU A 79 4.88 33.48 -28.83
N VAL A 80 5.91 32.91 -28.19
CA VAL A 80 5.79 31.56 -27.60
C VAL A 80 4.88 31.57 -26.39
N SER A 81 4.86 32.67 -25.61
CA SER A 81 3.98 32.81 -24.44
C SER A 81 2.50 32.60 -24.78
N PRO A 82 1.88 33.34 -25.73
CA PRO A 82 0.47 33.11 -26.08
C PRO A 82 0.24 31.75 -26.74
N ILE A 83 1.19 31.20 -27.50
CA ILE A 83 1.07 29.85 -28.10
C ILE A 83 1.02 28.77 -27.01
N VAL A 84 1.94 28.82 -26.05
CA VAL A 84 1.99 27.89 -24.91
C VAL A 84 0.72 27.99 -24.09
N LEU A 85 0.22 29.21 -23.84
CA LEU A 85 -1.02 29.44 -23.11
C LEU A 85 -2.21 28.77 -23.80
N LEU A 86 -2.37 29.00 -25.11
CA LEU A 86 -3.46 28.43 -25.90
C LEU A 86 -3.39 26.92 -25.98
N LEU A 87 -2.22 26.35 -26.27
CA LEU A 87 -2.05 24.90 -26.44
C LEU A 87 -2.27 24.13 -25.13
N HIS A 88 -1.72 24.59 -24.01
CA HIS A 88 -1.96 23.92 -22.71
C HIS A 88 -3.41 24.07 -22.26
N THR A 89 -4.03 25.22 -22.52
CA THR A 89 -5.45 25.42 -22.25
C THR A 89 -6.32 24.47 -23.07
N PHE A 90 -5.99 24.32 -24.36
CA PHE A 90 -6.69 23.39 -25.25
C PHE A 90 -6.50 21.94 -24.82
N LEU A 91 -5.29 21.52 -24.44
CA LEU A 91 -5.02 20.17 -23.93
C LEU A 91 -5.76 19.87 -22.63
N LEU A 92 -5.81 20.84 -21.70
CA LEU A 92 -6.63 20.71 -20.49
C LEU A 92 -8.11 20.58 -20.81
N TRP A 93 -8.62 21.44 -21.71
CA TRP A 93 -10.02 21.37 -22.13
C TRP A 93 -10.35 20.02 -22.76
N LEU A 94 -9.52 19.55 -23.71
CA LEU A 94 -9.69 18.26 -24.38
C LEU A 94 -9.71 17.09 -23.38
N PHE A 95 -8.84 17.11 -22.38
CA PHE A 95 -8.85 16.10 -21.32
C PHE A 95 -10.15 16.19 -20.50
N LEU A 96 -10.49 17.38 -20.01
CA LEU A 96 -11.66 17.59 -19.13
C LEU A 96 -12.99 17.26 -19.84
N THR A 97 -13.08 17.41 -21.16
CA THR A 97 -14.29 17.09 -21.93
C THR A 97 -14.39 15.62 -22.33
N ASN A 98 -13.27 14.89 -22.36
CA ASN A 98 -13.21 13.48 -22.80
C ASN A 98 -12.75 12.55 -21.69
N ASP A 99 -12.78 12.98 -20.42
CA ASP A 99 -12.32 12.19 -19.28
C ASP A 99 -13.03 10.83 -19.20
N TYR A 100 -14.34 10.82 -19.42
CA TYR A 100 -15.18 9.63 -19.46
C TYR A 100 -14.94 8.73 -20.67
N ARG A 101 -14.27 9.22 -21.73
CA ARG A 101 -13.88 8.40 -22.89
C ARG A 101 -12.45 7.89 -22.77
N LEU A 102 -11.55 8.69 -22.18
CA LEU A 102 -10.18 8.30 -21.88
C LEU A 102 -10.15 7.26 -20.75
N TYR A 103 -11.01 7.43 -19.74
CA TYR A 103 -11.20 6.49 -18.63
C TYR A 103 -12.67 6.07 -18.56
N PRO A 104 -13.12 5.21 -19.49
CA PRO A 104 -14.50 4.80 -19.55
C PRO A 104 -14.82 3.82 -18.40
N ARG A 105 -16.10 3.63 -18.10
CA ARG A 105 -16.54 2.86 -16.90
C ARG A 105 -16.11 1.39 -16.96
N GLU A 106 -15.84 0.89 -18.16
CA GLU A 106 -15.32 -0.43 -18.46
C GLU A 106 -13.90 -0.63 -17.93
N VAL A 107 -13.11 0.45 -17.82
CA VAL A 107 -11.78 0.43 -17.20
C VAL A 107 -11.95 0.51 -15.69
N PRO A 108 -11.59 -0.55 -14.94
CA PRO A 108 -11.73 -0.51 -13.51
C PRO A 108 -10.80 0.54 -12.89
N ALA A 109 -11.30 1.33 -11.94
CA ALA A 109 -10.53 2.39 -11.29
C ALA A 109 -9.26 1.89 -10.55
N TRP A 110 -9.19 0.60 -10.21
CA TRP A 110 -8.01 -0.02 -9.59
C TRP A 110 -6.89 -0.34 -10.61
N MET A 111 -7.24 -0.46 -11.90
CA MET A 111 -6.31 -0.72 -13.00
C MET A 111 -5.63 0.57 -13.49
N SER A 112 -6.30 1.71 -13.35
CA SER A 112 -5.72 3.03 -13.59
C SER A 112 -5.13 3.62 -12.31
N THR A 113 -4.56 4.82 -12.40
CA THR A 113 -4.17 5.62 -11.23
C THR A 113 -5.34 6.15 -10.39
N GLY A 114 -6.51 5.52 -10.53
CA GLY A 114 -7.70 5.78 -9.74
C GLY A 114 -8.18 7.22 -9.84
N SER A 115 -8.63 7.75 -8.70
CA SER A 115 -9.15 9.11 -8.54
C SER A 115 -8.13 10.21 -8.87
N GLU A 116 -6.85 9.87 -8.99
CA GLU A 116 -5.77 10.82 -9.29
C GLU A 116 -5.49 10.99 -10.79
N ALA A 117 -6.03 10.11 -11.64
CA ALA A 117 -5.86 10.23 -13.10
C ALA A 117 -6.33 11.60 -13.63
N PHE A 118 -7.36 12.18 -12.99
CA PHE A 118 -7.85 13.53 -13.27
C PHE A 118 -6.87 14.65 -12.83
N ILE A 119 -6.04 14.40 -11.82
CA ILE A 119 -5.09 15.39 -11.26
C ILE A 119 -3.84 15.53 -12.12
N TYR A 120 -3.42 14.48 -12.82
CA TYR A 120 -2.19 14.51 -13.64
C TYR A 120 -2.17 15.61 -14.71
N PRO A 121 -3.20 15.79 -15.56
CA PRO A 121 -3.18 16.87 -16.54
C PRO A 121 -3.11 18.24 -15.87
N LEU A 122 -3.82 18.44 -14.74
CA LEU A 122 -3.71 19.68 -13.96
C LEU A 122 -2.28 19.89 -13.45
N THR A 123 -1.68 18.87 -12.86
CA THR A 123 -0.33 18.94 -12.26
C THR A 123 0.75 19.22 -13.29
N PHE A 124 0.68 18.58 -14.46
CA PHE A 124 1.76 18.65 -15.45
C PHE A 124 1.56 19.74 -16.52
N LEU A 125 0.32 20.20 -16.77
CA LEU A 125 0.08 21.26 -17.77
C LEU A 125 0.04 22.67 -17.14
N ILE A 126 -0.34 22.82 -15.87
CA ILE A 126 -0.37 24.13 -15.19
C ILE A 126 1.00 24.82 -15.12
N PRO A 127 2.15 24.14 -14.88
CA PRO A 127 3.45 24.79 -14.87
C PRO A 127 3.78 25.55 -16.17
N GLY A 128 3.42 24.97 -17.33
CA GLY A 128 3.61 25.61 -18.63
C GLY A 128 2.73 26.85 -18.81
N LEU A 129 1.50 26.79 -18.31
CA LEU A 129 0.56 27.92 -18.28
C LEU A 129 1.08 29.05 -17.38
N LEU A 130 1.53 28.74 -16.17
CA LEU A 130 2.10 29.72 -15.24
C LEU A 130 3.35 30.39 -15.85
N TYR A 131 4.22 29.62 -16.50
CA TYR A 131 5.36 30.16 -17.24
C TYR A 131 4.92 31.12 -18.34
N ALA A 132 3.92 30.74 -19.14
CA ALA A 132 3.37 31.60 -20.19
C ALA A 132 2.82 32.92 -19.63
N VAL A 133 2.07 32.87 -18.53
CA VAL A 133 1.55 34.06 -17.83
C VAL A 133 2.69 34.95 -17.33
N LEU A 134 3.70 34.38 -16.67
CA LEU A 134 4.86 35.14 -16.15
C LEU A 134 5.65 35.82 -17.27
N VAL A 135 5.90 35.12 -18.38
CA VAL A 135 6.55 35.72 -19.56
C VAL A 135 5.69 36.84 -20.14
N GLY A 136 4.37 36.64 -20.22
CA GLY A 136 3.41 37.67 -20.63
C GLY A 136 3.47 38.91 -19.75
N ILE A 137 3.48 38.74 -18.42
CA ILE A 137 3.58 39.84 -17.44
C ILE A 137 4.86 40.65 -17.69
N ILE A 138 5.99 39.97 -17.86
CA ILE A 138 7.29 40.61 -18.05
C ILE A 138 7.35 41.41 -19.35
N ILE A 139 6.76 40.89 -20.43
CA ILE A 139 6.72 41.57 -21.73
C ILE A 139 5.78 42.79 -21.67
N LEU A 140 4.61 42.63 -21.05
CA LEU A 140 3.57 43.67 -20.98
C LEU A 140 3.79 44.68 -19.84
N THR A 141 4.81 44.47 -19.00
CA THR A 141 5.16 45.33 -17.85
C THR A 141 6.59 45.87 -17.96
N PRO A 142 6.89 46.75 -18.94
CA PRO A 142 8.21 47.36 -19.07
C PRO A 142 8.52 48.32 -17.90
N GLU A 143 9.74 48.25 -17.38
CA GLU A 143 10.21 49.01 -16.19
C GLU A 143 10.12 50.54 -16.34
N GLN A 144 10.14 51.05 -17.57
CA GLN A 144 10.19 52.49 -17.85
C GLN A 144 8.82 53.18 -17.86
N LYS A 145 7.70 52.45 -17.82
CA LYS A 145 6.35 53.04 -17.85
C LYS A 145 5.77 53.21 -16.44
N LYS A 146 5.29 54.41 -16.10
CA LYS A 146 4.52 54.65 -14.86
C LYS A 146 3.20 53.88 -14.93
N GLN A 147 3.13 52.76 -14.22
CA GLN A 147 1.91 51.95 -14.12
C GLN A 147 1.10 52.31 -12.87
N ARG A 148 -0.23 52.31 -13.00
CA ARG A 148 -1.18 52.51 -11.89
C ARG A 148 -1.43 51.16 -11.21
N ILE A 149 -0.93 50.99 -9.99
CA ILE A 149 -1.03 49.72 -9.23
C ILE A 149 -2.48 49.39 -8.90
N TRP A 150 -3.26 50.40 -8.47
CA TRP A 150 -4.65 50.22 -8.07
C TRP A 150 -5.52 49.64 -9.19
N LEU A 151 -5.28 49.99 -10.46
CA LEU A 151 -6.04 49.45 -11.59
C LEU A 151 -5.83 47.94 -11.76
N ASN A 152 -4.60 47.44 -11.53
CA ASN A 152 -4.34 46.01 -11.62
C ASN A 152 -4.95 45.26 -10.41
N LEU A 153 -4.90 45.84 -9.22
CA LEU A 153 -5.58 45.28 -8.03
C LEU A 153 -7.10 45.25 -8.22
N LEU A 154 -7.67 46.32 -8.77
CA LEU A 154 -9.09 46.38 -9.11
C LEU A 154 -9.44 45.34 -10.17
N SER A 155 -8.66 45.21 -11.25
CA SER A 155 -8.88 44.15 -12.25
C SER A 155 -8.83 42.76 -11.65
N THR A 156 -7.92 42.52 -10.70
CA THR A 156 -7.82 41.24 -9.98
C THR A 156 -9.12 40.91 -9.22
N VAL A 157 -9.82 41.92 -8.70
CA VAL A 157 -11.12 41.73 -8.01
C VAL A 157 -12.29 41.69 -9.00
N LEU A 158 -12.28 42.54 -10.02
CA LEU A 158 -13.39 42.68 -10.98
C LEU A 158 -13.50 41.52 -11.97
N ILE A 159 -12.40 40.91 -12.39
CA ILE A 159 -12.44 39.77 -13.33
C ILE A 159 -13.25 38.60 -12.78
N PRO A 160 -13.00 38.15 -11.53
CA PRO A 160 -13.90 37.25 -10.85
C PRO A 160 -15.37 37.73 -10.91
N ILE A 161 -15.65 38.93 -10.40
CA ILE A 161 -17.03 39.44 -10.30
C ILE A 161 -17.74 39.45 -11.66
N PHE A 162 -17.04 39.86 -12.72
CA PHE A 162 -17.57 39.87 -14.08
C PHE A 162 -17.90 38.47 -14.59
N LEU A 163 -17.05 37.47 -14.36
CA LEU A 163 -17.35 36.09 -14.74
C LEU A 163 -18.51 35.51 -13.97
N TYR A 164 -18.63 35.81 -12.68
CA TYR A 164 -19.75 35.36 -11.86
C TYR A 164 -21.09 35.95 -12.34
N ILE A 165 -21.11 37.27 -12.60
CA ILE A 165 -22.29 37.93 -13.19
C ILE A 165 -22.59 37.36 -14.59
N GLY A 166 -21.56 37.11 -15.39
CA GLY A 166 -21.69 36.47 -16.70
C GLY A 166 -22.29 35.07 -16.61
N TYR A 167 -21.86 34.26 -15.64
CA TYR A 167 -22.43 32.94 -15.36
C TYR A 167 -23.91 33.04 -14.97
N LEU A 168 -24.27 33.93 -14.03
CA LEU A 168 -25.67 34.15 -13.63
C LEU A 168 -26.53 34.60 -14.83
N PHE A 169 -25.99 35.45 -15.70
CA PHE A 169 -26.67 35.89 -16.91
C PHE A 169 -26.85 34.75 -17.92
N LEU A 170 -25.83 33.93 -18.14
CA LEU A 170 -25.92 32.77 -19.02
C LEU A 170 -26.90 31.72 -18.48
N GLU A 171 -26.93 31.49 -17.17
CA GLU A 171 -27.92 30.64 -16.48
C GLU A 171 -29.34 31.18 -16.65
N PHE A 172 -29.51 32.50 -16.51
CA PHE A 172 -30.78 33.16 -16.79
C PHE A 172 -31.22 32.96 -18.25
N LEU A 173 -30.31 33.10 -19.22
CA LEU A 173 -30.60 32.82 -20.62
C LEU A 173 -30.95 31.34 -20.82
N ARG A 174 -30.23 30.41 -20.20
CA ARG A 174 -30.54 28.98 -20.27
C ARG A 174 -31.95 28.71 -19.77
N ASN A 175 -32.30 29.18 -18.58
CA ASN A 175 -33.63 28.97 -18.02
C ASN A 175 -34.72 29.63 -18.88
N LYS A 176 -34.43 30.77 -19.52
CA LYS A 176 -35.38 31.45 -20.43
C LYS A 176 -35.59 30.73 -21.77
N TYR A 177 -34.53 30.17 -22.37
CA TYR A 177 -34.59 29.51 -23.68
C TYR A 177 -34.87 28.02 -23.60
N SER A 178 -34.65 27.39 -22.44
CA SER A 178 -35.01 26.01 -22.17
C SER A 178 -36.44 25.87 -21.65
N PHE A 179 -37.12 26.96 -21.29
CA PHE A 179 -38.51 26.94 -20.82
C PHE A 179 -39.47 27.28 -21.97
N ASP A 180 -40.35 26.35 -22.33
CA ASP A 180 -41.42 26.61 -23.30
C ASP A 180 -42.68 27.12 -22.57
N PRO A 181 -43.08 28.40 -22.77
CA PRO A 181 -44.23 28.97 -22.10
C PRO A 181 -45.58 28.34 -22.50
N GLN A 182 -45.64 27.62 -23.63
CA GLN A 182 -46.89 27.03 -24.14
C GLN A 182 -47.14 25.61 -23.61
N THR A 183 -46.08 24.85 -23.33
CA THR A 183 -46.18 23.47 -22.83
C THR A 183 -45.91 23.36 -21.33
N GLY A 184 -45.23 24.36 -20.73
CA GLY A 184 -44.82 24.33 -19.33
C GLY A 184 -43.65 23.38 -19.05
N ASP A 185 -43.10 22.74 -20.09
CA ASP A 185 -42.01 21.78 -20.02
C ASP A 185 -40.68 22.40 -20.47
N TYR A 186 -39.59 21.79 -19.99
CA TYR A 186 -38.25 22.17 -20.40
C TYR A 186 -37.89 21.51 -21.75
N VAL A 187 -37.70 22.29 -22.81
CA VAL A 187 -37.26 21.79 -24.11
C VAL A 187 -35.73 21.62 -24.09
N HIS A 188 -35.28 20.36 -24.11
CA HIS A 188 -33.87 20.00 -24.19
C HIS A 188 -33.30 20.25 -25.59
N ASN A 189 -32.87 21.49 -25.87
CA ASN A 189 -32.06 21.76 -27.06
C ASN A 189 -30.58 21.43 -26.78
N GLU A 190 -30.16 20.23 -27.17
CA GLU A 190 -28.80 19.72 -26.95
C GLU A 190 -27.71 20.68 -27.47
N ASN A 191 -27.94 21.34 -28.61
CA ASN A 191 -26.98 22.29 -29.19
C ASN A 191 -26.82 23.57 -28.34
N PHE A 192 -27.92 24.06 -27.76
CA PHE A 192 -27.86 25.23 -26.88
C PHE A 192 -27.17 24.90 -25.55
N ILE A 193 -27.44 23.71 -24.99
CA ILE A 193 -26.79 23.22 -23.76
C ILE A 193 -25.28 23.04 -24.01
N PHE A 194 -24.91 22.43 -25.14
CA PHE A 194 -23.52 22.28 -25.53
C PHE A 194 -22.83 23.65 -25.69
N LEU A 195 -23.39 24.58 -26.47
CA LEU A 195 -22.82 25.91 -26.65
C LEU A 195 -22.70 26.67 -25.31
N HIS A 196 -23.72 26.61 -24.46
CA HIS A 196 -23.72 27.20 -23.13
C HIS A 196 -22.59 26.62 -22.27
N SER A 197 -22.41 25.29 -22.26
CA SER A 197 -21.33 24.64 -21.51
C SER A 197 -19.93 25.02 -22.02
N VAL A 198 -19.76 25.16 -23.33
CA VAL A 198 -18.50 25.59 -23.96
C VAL A 198 -18.19 27.05 -23.65
N VAL A 199 -19.18 27.95 -23.73
CA VAL A 199 -18.99 29.38 -23.42
C VAL A 199 -18.66 29.59 -21.94
N ILE A 200 -19.35 28.87 -21.05
CA ILE A 200 -19.08 28.93 -19.61
C ILE A 200 -17.68 28.41 -19.30
N SER A 201 -17.34 27.21 -19.75
CA SER A 201 -16.04 26.61 -19.48
C SER A 201 -14.88 27.45 -20.06
N SER A 202 -14.99 27.90 -21.30
CA SER A 202 -13.97 28.76 -21.92
C SER A 202 -13.86 30.13 -21.24
N GLY A 203 -14.98 30.77 -20.89
CA GLY A 203 -15.02 32.03 -20.16
C GLY A 203 -14.33 31.93 -18.80
N PHE A 204 -14.61 30.87 -18.04
CA PHE A 204 -13.96 30.62 -16.75
C PHE A 204 -12.46 30.41 -16.89
N VAL A 205 -12.01 29.62 -17.86
CA VAL A 205 -10.58 29.37 -18.07
C VAL A 205 -9.84 30.65 -18.47
N ILE A 206 -10.41 31.43 -19.40
CA ILE A 206 -9.80 32.71 -19.81
C ILE A 206 -9.74 33.68 -18.64
N GLY A 207 -10.85 33.85 -17.90
CA GLY A 207 -10.87 34.81 -16.80
C GLY A 207 -10.03 34.37 -15.60
N PHE A 208 -9.85 33.06 -15.37
CA PHE A 208 -8.87 32.54 -14.41
C PHE A 208 -7.44 32.98 -14.76
N PHE A 209 -7.01 32.84 -16.01
CA PHE A 209 -5.66 33.26 -16.40
C PHE A 209 -5.50 34.79 -16.42
N LEU A 210 -6.55 35.54 -16.78
CA LEU A 210 -6.55 36.99 -16.64
C LEU A 210 -6.41 37.39 -15.18
N PHE A 211 -7.14 36.75 -14.27
CA PHE A 211 -7.02 36.95 -12.84
C PHE A 211 -5.58 36.71 -12.35
N LEU A 212 -4.95 35.58 -12.71
CA LEU A 212 -3.56 35.30 -12.35
C LEU A 212 -2.59 36.33 -12.92
N PHE A 213 -2.79 36.74 -14.17
CA PHE A 213 -1.99 37.76 -14.81
C PHE A 213 -2.01 39.07 -14.01
N PHE A 214 -3.19 39.59 -13.66
CA PHE A 214 -3.32 40.84 -12.91
C PHE A 214 -2.86 40.70 -11.45
N LEU A 215 -3.08 39.54 -10.82
CA LEU A 215 -2.60 39.25 -9.47
C LEU A 215 -1.07 39.30 -9.40
N PHE A 216 -0.39 38.46 -10.19
CA PHE A 216 1.08 38.39 -10.19
C PHE A 216 1.72 39.70 -10.68
N ARG A 217 1.11 40.38 -11.65
CA ARG A 217 1.55 41.72 -12.07
C ARG A 217 1.44 42.74 -10.93
N SER A 218 0.35 42.71 -10.16
CA SER A 218 0.18 43.59 -9.00
C SER A 218 1.25 43.33 -7.95
N LEU A 219 1.53 42.07 -7.61
CA LEU A 219 2.58 41.67 -6.67
C LEU A 219 3.98 42.13 -7.13
N LEU A 220 4.30 41.94 -8.41
CA LEU A 220 5.57 42.39 -9.00
C LEU A 220 5.72 43.91 -8.98
N LEU A 221 4.65 44.66 -9.27
CA LEU A 221 4.66 46.13 -9.19
C LEU A 221 4.83 46.63 -7.75
N ILE A 222 4.18 45.96 -6.77
CA ILE A 222 4.34 46.26 -5.34
C ILE A 222 5.78 46.01 -4.88
N TRP A 223 6.40 44.94 -5.38
CA TRP A 223 7.79 44.62 -5.04
C TRP A 223 8.78 45.66 -5.58
N ARG A 224 8.57 46.13 -6.82
CA ARG A 224 9.48 47.04 -7.54
C ARG A 224 9.37 48.51 -7.17
N LYS A 225 8.19 49.01 -6.77
CA LYS A 225 8.02 50.44 -6.47
C LYS A 225 8.47 50.79 -5.04
N SER A 226 9.42 51.71 -4.95
CA SER A 226 9.88 52.31 -3.68
C SER A 226 8.88 53.30 -3.05
N GLU A 227 7.90 53.78 -3.83
CA GLU A 227 6.92 54.80 -3.42
C GLU A 227 5.81 54.25 -2.49
N ILE A 228 5.69 52.93 -2.34
CA ILE A 228 4.71 52.34 -1.41
C ILE A 228 5.23 52.48 0.02
N PRO A 229 4.43 53.01 0.97
CA PRO A 229 4.81 53.09 2.37
C PRO A 229 5.32 51.76 2.90
N ARG A 230 6.46 51.78 3.61
CA ARG A 230 7.08 50.59 4.19
C ARG A 230 6.11 49.82 5.09
N SER A 231 5.23 50.53 5.81
CA SER A 231 4.16 49.95 6.62
C SER A 231 3.24 49.04 5.81
N ILE A 232 2.72 49.50 4.66
CA ILE A 232 1.81 48.73 3.80
C ILE A 232 2.53 47.50 3.23
N LYS A 233 3.79 47.64 2.80
CA LYS A 233 4.60 46.51 2.32
C LYS A 233 4.79 45.46 3.41
N THR A 234 5.13 45.88 4.63
CA THR A 234 5.28 44.98 5.78
C THR A 234 3.96 44.30 6.14
N THR A 235 2.84 45.02 6.14
CA THR A 235 1.51 44.44 6.43
C THR A 235 1.14 43.33 5.44
N ILE A 236 1.35 43.55 4.13
CA ILE A 236 1.06 42.52 3.11
C ILE A 236 1.96 41.29 3.31
N VAL A 237 3.25 41.49 3.58
CA VAL A 237 4.18 40.37 3.83
C VAL A 237 3.79 39.61 5.10
N VAL A 238 3.45 40.29 6.20
CA VAL A 238 2.98 39.64 7.44
C VAL A 238 1.71 38.83 7.20
N LEU A 239 0.75 39.41 6.46
CA LEU A 239 -0.51 38.76 6.15
C LEU A 239 -0.30 37.45 5.38
N PHE A 240 0.48 37.48 4.30
CA PHE A 240 0.69 36.31 3.43
C PHE A 240 1.76 35.33 3.94
N CYS A 241 2.70 35.77 4.79
CA CYS A 241 3.79 34.90 5.27
C CYS A 241 3.56 34.33 6.67
N ILE A 242 2.66 34.91 7.47
CA ILE A 242 2.35 34.41 8.82
C ILE A 242 0.84 34.16 8.97
N ILE A 243 0.01 35.19 8.81
CA ILE A 243 -1.40 35.12 9.19
C ILE A 243 -2.17 34.11 8.33
N PHE A 244 -2.10 34.23 7.00
CA PHE A 244 -2.82 33.33 6.08
C PHE A 244 -2.33 31.88 6.12
N PRO A 245 -1.03 31.58 6.20
CA PRO A 245 -0.57 30.21 6.44
C PRO A 245 -1.16 29.60 7.72
N ILE A 246 -1.19 30.33 8.83
CA ILE A 246 -1.76 29.84 10.10
C ILE A 246 -3.28 29.68 10.00
N LEU A 247 -3.98 30.68 9.46
CA LEU A 247 -5.43 30.60 9.24
C LEU A 247 -5.80 29.46 8.29
N GLY A 248 -5.00 29.22 7.26
CA GLY A 248 -5.17 28.09 6.34
C GLY A 248 -5.06 26.74 7.06
N LEU A 249 -4.04 26.56 7.91
CA LEU A 249 -3.88 25.35 8.72
C LEU A 249 -5.02 25.17 9.75
N LEU A 250 -5.43 26.25 10.42
CA LEU A 250 -6.55 26.21 11.37
C LEU A 250 -7.87 25.85 10.67
N LEU A 251 -8.16 26.47 9.53
CA LEU A 251 -9.36 26.20 8.75
C LEU A 251 -9.37 24.76 8.24
N ASN A 252 -8.23 24.26 7.75
CA ASN A 252 -8.10 22.89 7.30
C ASN A 252 -8.40 21.86 8.41
N ASN A 253 -8.05 22.17 9.64
CA ASN A 253 -8.22 21.28 10.80
C ASN A 253 -9.59 21.42 11.48
N GLN A 254 -10.48 22.29 10.99
CA GLN A 254 -11.83 22.51 11.52
C GLN A 254 -12.90 22.12 10.48
N SER A 255 -13.52 20.95 10.66
CA SER A 255 -14.60 20.47 9.76
C SER A 255 -15.89 21.27 9.85
N LYS A 256 -16.24 21.78 11.04
CA LYS A 256 -17.55 22.41 11.31
C LYS A 256 -17.78 23.76 10.62
N LEU A 257 -16.74 24.46 10.18
CA LEU A 257 -16.89 25.82 9.64
C LEU A 257 -17.42 25.83 8.19
N LEU A 258 -17.35 24.70 7.48
CA LEU A 258 -17.69 24.54 6.07
C LEU A 258 -18.71 23.39 5.83
N ASP A 259 -19.52 23.05 6.85
CA ASP A 259 -20.64 22.11 6.72
C ASP A 259 -21.74 22.72 5.84
N LEU A 260 -21.57 22.62 4.52
CA LEU A 260 -22.56 23.04 3.54
C LEU A 260 -23.66 21.96 3.39
N PRO A 261 -24.95 22.34 3.28
CA PRO A 261 -26.02 21.40 2.98
C PRO A 261 -25.72 20.63 1.68
N GLY A 262 -25.57 19.31 1.77
CA GLY A 262 -25.26 18.44 0.62
C GLY A 262 -23.78 18.08 0.45
N PHE A 263 -22.84 18.72 1.18
CA PHE A 263 -21.42 18.34 1.20
C PHE A 263 -21.08 17.76 2.57
N ARG A 264 -20.96 16.43 2.68
CA ARG A 264 -20.35 15.80 3.86
C ARG A 264 -18.83 16.01 3.76
N THR A 265 -18.30 16.91 4.58
CA THR A 265 -16.85 17.14 4.68
C THR A 265 -16.27 16.14 5.69
N ASN A 266 -15.14 15.52 5.35
CA ASN A 266 -14.35 14.76 6.33
C ASN A 266 -13.71 15.72 7.35
N GLU A 267 -13.02 15.19 8.36
CA GLU A 267 -12.36 16.02 9.40
C GLU A 267 -11.37 17.07 8.82
N HIS A 268 -10.85 16.84 7.61
CA HIS A 268 -9.83 17.65 6.93
C HIS A 268 -10.15 17.91 5.46
N ILE A 269 -9.91 19.13 4.96
CA ILE A 269 -10.24 19.53 3.58
C ILE A 269 -9.09 19.20 2.60
N PHE A 270 -7.84 19.47 2.99
CA PHE A 270 -6.65 19.34 2.13
C PHE A 270 -5.62 18.32 2.65
N GLY A 271 -5.91 17.63 3.75
CA GLY A 271 -5.03 16.63 4.37
C GLY A 271 -4.83 16.83 5.88
N ASP A 272 -4.23 15.87 6.58
CA ASP A 272 -4.00 15.96 8.03
C ASP A 272 -2.74 16.79 8.39
N TYR A 273 -2.96 18.03 8.84
CA TYR A 273 -1.89 18.90 9.34
C TYR A 273 -2.05 19.23 10.83
N LYS A 274 -2.60 18.31 11.64
CA LYS A 274 -2.81 18.53 13.09
C LYS A 274 -1.50 18.63 13.88
N HIS A 275 -0.40 18.04 13.40
CA HIS A 275 0.86 18.01 14.13
C HIS A 275 1.41 19.44 14.39
N PRO A 276 1.78 19.80 15.64
CA PRO A 276 2.22 21.17 15.98
C PRO A 276 3.39 21.71 15.17
N LEU A 277 4.26 20.82 14.64
CA LEU A 277 5.39 21.21 13.79
C LEU A 277 4.96 22.02 12.56
N TRP A 278 3.80 21.76 11.96
CA TRP A 278 3.34 22.53 10.80
C TRP A 278 3.14 24.01 11.13
N TYR A 279 2.56 24.29 12.29
CA TYR A 279 2.37 25.66 12.79
C TYR A 279 3.71 26.33 13.15
N ILE A 280 4.62 25.58 13.77
CA ILE A 280 5.96 26.07 14.12
C ILE A 280 6.73 26.44 12.84
N LEU A 281 6.70 25.59 11.82
CA LEU A 281 7.34 25.85 10.53
C LEU A 281 6.70 27.05 9.81
N ALA A 282 5.37 27.19 9.85
CA ALA A 282 4.67 28.34 9.27
C ALA A 282 5.14 29.66 9.88
N VAL A 283 5.16 29.74 11.21
CA VAL A 283 5.59 30.93 11.97
C VAL A 283 7.07 31.22 11.70
N LEU A 284 7.93 30.20 11.80
CA LEU A 284 9.37 30.34 11.59
C LEU A 284 9.69 30.82 10.16
N ASN A 285 9.02 30.25 9.15
CA ASN A 285 9.20 30.65 7.76
C ASN A 285 8.81 32.11 7.54
N GLY A 286 7.65 32.52 8.07
CA GLY A 286 7.20 33.90 8.00
C GLY A 286 8.16 34.89 8.65
N ILE A 287 8.65 34.58 9.86
CA ILE A 287 9.62 35.42 10.57
C ILE A 287 10.92 35.58 9.75
N LEU A 288 11.48 34.49 9.23
CA LEU A 288 12.74 34.53 8.47
C LEU A 288 12.61 35.29 7.14
N ILE A 289 11.43 35.27 6.51
CA ILE A 289 11.14 36.05 5.29
C ILE A 289 11.01 37.55 5.62
N ILE A 290 10.39 37.91 6.75
CA ILE A 290 10.17 39.32 7.16
C ILE A 290 11.47 40.01 7.59
N LEU A 291 12.38 39.27 8.24
CA LEU A 291 13.61 39.85 8.78
C LEU A 291 14.48 40.48 7.66
N PRO A 292 14.95 41.73 7.82
CA PRO A 292 15.84 42.33 6.84
C PRO A 292 17.21 41.63 6.83
N SER A 293 17.85 41.50 5.67
CA SER A 293 19.19 40.92 5.57
C SER A 293 20.22 41.82 6.28
N PRO A 294 20.89 41.36 7.35
CA PRO A 294 21.82 42.18 8.13
C PRO A 294 23.14 42.39 7.39
N ASN A 295 23.89 43.44 7.78
CA ASN A 295 25.21 43.73 7.21
C ASN A 295 26.30 42.76 7.72
N ASP A 296 26.14 42.25 8.95
CA ASP A 296 27.07 41.30 9.54
C ASP A 296 27.06 39.96 8.80
N ARG A 297 28.25 39.46 8.43
CA ARG A 297 28.42 38.24 7.63
C ARG A 297 27.88 37.00 8.35
N LYS A 298 28.13 36.84 9.65
CA LYS A 298 27.71 35.65 10.41
C LYS A 298 26.19 35.60 10.52
N TRP A 299 25.58 36.72 10.90
CA TRP A 299 24.12 36.81 11.02
C TRP A 299 23.40 36.67 9.69
N ARG A 300 23.96 37.23 8.61
CA ARG A 300 23.39 37.06 7.27
C ARG A 300 23.49 35.61 6.80
N SER A 301 24.61 34.92 7.06
CA SER A 301 24.74 33.49 6.79
C SER A 301 23.74 32.64 7.56
N ALA A 302 23.53 32.90 8.85
CA ALA A 302 22.55 32.16 9.65
C ALA A 302 21.10 32.39 9.15
N LEU A 303 20.75 33.64 8.83
CA LEU A 303 19.42 33.97 8.27
C LEU A 303 19.18 33.31 6.92
N THR A 304 20.16 33.40 6.00
CA THR A 304 20.05 32.77 4.69
C THR A 304 20.02 31.25 4.77
N PHE A 305 20.78 30.64 5.69
CA PHE A 305 20.68 29.21 5.99
C PHE A 305 19.25 28.84 6.38
N GLY A 306 18.66 29.56 7.34
CA GLY A 306 17.28 29.32 7.78
C GLY A 306 16.25 29.48 6.67
N ARG A 307 16.44 30.46 5.77
CA ARG A 307 15.58 30.64 4.58
C ARG A 307 15.67 29.44 3.64
N PHE A 308 16.88 29.01 3.28
CA PHE A 308 17.06 27.82 2.45
C PHE A 308 16.51 26.54 3.09
N LEU A 309 16.68 26.38 4.40
CA LEU A 309 16.14 25.24 5.16
C LEU A 309 14.62 25.11 5.02
N LEU A 310 13.89 26.22 4.89
CA LEU A 310 12.41 26.26 4.81
C LEU A 310 11.87 26.39 3.38
N VAL A 311 12.74 26.34 2.36
CA VAL A 311 12.32 26.23 0.96
C VAL A 311 11.46 24.99 0.72
N PRO A 312 11.83 23.77 1.20
CA PRO A 312 11.01 22.58 1.01
C PRO A 312 9.60 22.73 1.61
N TYR A 313 9.47 23.36 2.78
CA TYR A 313 8.17 23.66 3.40
C TYR A 313 7.31 24.56 2.49
N THR A 314 7.90 25.63 1.96
CA THR A 314 7.18 26.58 1.08
C THR A 314 6.78 25.91 -0.23
N LEU A 315 7.67 25.11 -0.82
CA LEU A 315 7.40 24.38 -2.06
C LEU A 315 6.36 23.28 -1.86
N TYR A 316 6.38 22.57 -0.73
CA TYR A 316 5.40 21.54 -0.40
C TYR A 316 3.98 22.10 -0.43
N PHE A 317 3.70 23.17 0.33
CA PHE A 317 2.38 23.77 0.34
C PHE A 317 2.00 24.41 -1.02
N ALA A 318 2.94 25.00 -1.75
CA ALA A 318 2.66 25.49 -3.10
C ALA A 318 2.26 24.35 -4.06
N LEU A 319 2.89 23.18 -3.92
CA LEU A 319 2.61 22.00 -4.74
C LEU A 319 1.26 21.37 -4.36
N VAL A 320 0.98 21.19 -3.07
CA VAL A 320 -0.32 20.69 -2.56
C VAL A 320 -1.48 21.55 -3.04
N PHE A 321 -1.32 22.88 -3.06
CA PHE A 321 -2.38 23.79 -3.49
C PHE A 321 -2.43 24.02 -5.01
N LEU A 322 -1.49 23.47 -5.79
CA LEU A 322 -1.41 23.70 -7.24
C LEU A 322 -2.62 23.15 -8.01
N PRO A 323 -3.11 21.92 -7.74
CA PRO A 323 -4.32 21.41 -8.38
C PRO A 323 -5.56 22.22 -8.00
N TYR A 324 -5.55 22.88 -6.84
CA TYR A 324 -6.67 23.64 -6.31
C TYR A 324 -6.73 25.09 -6.79
N LEU A 325 -5.73 25.56 -7.53
CA LEU A 325 -5.62 26.93 -8.02
C LEU A 325 -6.84 27.38 -8.86
N PRO A 326 -7.37 26.55 -9.79
CA PRO A 326 -8.62 26.86 -10.49
C PRO A 326 -9.83 27.00 -9.56
N PHE A 327 -9.88 26.19 -8.49
CA PHE A 327 -10.95 26.23 -7.48
C PHE A 327 -10.83 27.43 -6.55
N ALA A 328 -9.61 27.91 -6.28
CA ALA A 328 -9.37 29.11 -5.49
C ALA A 328 -10.05 30.34 -6.10
N PHE A 329 -10.17 30.39 -7.44
CA PHE A 329 -10.94 31.41 -8.13
C PHE A 329 -12.43 31.38 -7.75
N PHE A 330 -13.04 30.19 -7.64
CA PHE A 330 -14.43 30.02 -7.19
C PHE A 330 -14.59 30.26 -5.68
N GLY A 331 -13.66 29.76 -4.86
CA GLY A 331 -13.67 29.92 -3.40
C GLY A 331 -13.53 31.38 -2.94
N LEU A 332 -13.05 32.27 -3.81
CA LEU A 332 -12.96 33.70 -3.54
C LEU A 332 -14.35 34.35 -3.42
N PHE A 333 -15.36 33.86 -4.13
CA PHE A 333 -16.73 34.41 -4.12
C PHE A 333 -17.60 33.89 -2.98
N LEU A 334 -17.46 32.62 -2.64
CA LEU A 334 -18.39 31.97 -1.72
C LEU A 334 -18.11 32.36 -0.26
N PHE A 335 -16.83 32.41 0.15
CA PHE A 335 -16.47 32.58 1.58
C PHE A 335 -15.13 33.29 1.84
N GLY A 336 -14.47 33.84 0.82
CA GLY A 336 -13.11 34.39 0.95
C GLY A 336 -12.01 33.33 1.17
N VAL A 337 -12.38 32.04 1.28
CA VAL A 337 -11.48 30.88 1.42
C VAL A 337 -10.54 30.74 0.23
N GLY A 338 -10.95 31.19 -0.96
CA GLY A 338 -10.09 31.22 -2.15
C GLY A 338 -8.80 32.01 -1.91
N LEU A 339 -8.82 33.07 -1.09
CA LEU A 339 -7.63 33.83 -0.75
C LEU A 339 -6.60 33.00 0.04
N LEU A 340 -7.07 32.12 0.92
CA LEU A 340 -6.22 31.20 1.69
C LEU A 340 -5.57 30.16 0.76
N MET A 341 -6.28 29.70 -0.26
CA MET A 341 -5.76 28.76 -1.27
C MET A 341 -4.69 29.41 -2.18
N PHE A 342 -4.74 30.74 -2.37
CA PHE A 342 -3.69 31.49 -3.08
C PHE A 342 -2.47 31.80 -2.21
N ALA A 343 -2.61 31.82 -0.88
CA ALA A 343 -1.56 32.29 0.02
C ALA A 343 -0.22 31.54 -0.14
N PRO A 344 -0.18 30.19 -0.33
CA PRO A 344 1.06 29.47 -0.57
C PRO A 344 1.85 29.97 -1.80
N PHE A 345 1.18 30.38 -2.87
CA PHE A 345 1.82 30.90 -4.09
C PHE A 345 2.41 32.29 -3.88
N VAL A 346 1.68 33.15 -3.15
CA VAL A 346 2.17 34.49 -2.81
C VAL A 346 3.34 34.40 -1.83
N LEU A 347 3.29 33.47 -0.87
CA LEU A 347 4.39 33.13 0.01
C LEU A 347 5.62 32.65 -0.78
N ALA A 348 5.45 31.72 -1.72
CA ALA A 348 6.52 31.26 -2.60
C ALA A 348 7.12 32.40 -3.44
N PHE A 349 6.29 33.32 -3.92
CA PHE A 349 6.77 34.53 -4.59
C PHE A 349 7.65 35.38 -3.66
N PHE A 350 7.20 35.73 -2.45
CA PHE A 350 8.03 36.51 -1.51
C PHE A 350 9.31 35.78 -1.11
N HIS A 351 9.23 34.48 -0.84
CA HIS A 351 10.38 33.67 -0.47
C HIS A 351 11.43 33.66 -1.58
N THR A 352 11.03 33.46 -2.85
CA THR A 352 11.96 33.51 -3.99
C THR A 352 12.61 34.87 -4.19
N GLN A 353 11.88 35.96 -3.97
CA GLN A 353 12.46 37.31 -4.05
C GLN A 353 13.54 37.53 -3.00
N VAL A 354 13.26 37.16 -1.74
CA VAL A 354 14.23 37.29 -0.64
C VAL A 354 15.48 36.42 -0.88
N LEU A 355 15.30 35.18 -1.33
CA LEU A 355 16.41 34.29 -1.68
C LEU A 355 17.25 34.83 -2.83
N SER A 356 16.64 35.53 -3.80
CA SER A 356 17.40 36.10 -4.92
C SER A 356 18.42 37.17 -4.46
N VAL A 357 18.08 37.93 -3.41
CA VAL A 357 18.94 38.95 -2.80
C VAL A 357 20.06 38.30 -1.96
N ASP A 358 19.76 37.19 -1.30
CA ASP A 358 20.77 36.46 -0.54
C ASP A 358 21.74 35.72 -1.48
N LEU A 359 21.23 35.10 -2.55
CA LEU A 359 22.04 34.42 -3.57
C LEU A 359 23.00 35.37 -4.29
N SER A 360 22.59 36.61 -4.59
CA SER A 360 23.49 37.60 -5.21
C SER A 360 24.64 37.95 -4.28
N TYR A 361 24.37 38.19 -3.00
CA TYR A 361 25.39 38.49 -1.99
C TYR A 361 26.40 37.35 -1.82
N PHE A 362 25.94 36.10 -1.69
CA PHE A 362 26.84 34.97 -1.53
C PHE A 362 27.63 34.67 -2.80
N ARG A 363 26.99 34.80 -3.98
CA ARG A 363 27.69 34.64 -5.26
C ARG A 363 28.86 35.62 -5.39
N GLU A 364 28.69 36.87 -4.94
CA GLU A 364 29.75 37.88 -4.97
C GLU A 364 30.86 37.60 -3.94
N LYS A 365 30.53 37.07 -2.76
CA LYS A 365 31.49 36.91 -1.65
C LYS A 365 32.24 35.58 -1.62
N ILE A 366 31.58 34.46 -1.93
CA ILE A 366 32.16 33.11 -1.83
C ILE A 366 32.19 32.36 -3.17
N GLY A 367 31.69 32.99 -4.24
CA GLY A 367 31.61 32.41 -5.58
C GLY A 367 30.36 31.55 -5.81
N ILE A 368 30.03 31.33 -7.08
CA ILE A 368 28.81 30.63 -7.50
C ILE A 368 28.79 29.17 -7.02
N SER A 369 29.91 28.45 -7.11
CA SER A 369 29.99 27.03 -6.74
C SER A 369 29.69 26.80 -5.26
N ASN A 370 30.34 27.58 -4.39
CA ASN A 370 30.14 27.46 -2.94
C ASN A 370 28.74 27.92 -2.52
N THR A 371 28.18 28.91 -3.20
CA THR A 371 26.79 29.35 -2.97
C THR A 371 25.79 28.25 -3.32
N VAL A 372 26.00 27.55 -4.44
CA VAL A 372 25.15 26.42 -4.84
C VAL A 372 25.28 25.25 -3.85
N ILE A 373 26.51 24.90 -3.43
CA ILE A 373 26.72 23.84 -2.43
C ILE A 373 26.03 24.20 -1.11
N PHE A 374 26.19 25.43 -0.62
CA PHE A 374 25.54 25.91 0.59
C PHE A 374 24.01 25.83 0.50
N ALA A 375 23.44 26.28 -0.62
CA ALA A 375 22.00 26.20 -0.86
C ALA A 375 21.52 24.74 -0.90
N LEU A 376 22.22 23.85 -1.62
CA LEU A 376 21.88 22.44 -1.71
C LEU A 376 21.91 21.76 -0.34
N ILE A 377 22.98 21.94 0.42
CA ILE A 377 23.09 21.38 1.78
C ILE A 377 21.92 21.86 2.64
N SER A 378 21.66 23.17 2.64
CA SER A 378 20.61 23.77 3.48
C SER A 378 19.22 23.26 3.13
N VAL A 379 18.87 23.23 1.83
CA VAL A 379 17.58 22.74 1.32
C VAL A 379 17.38 21.25 1.60
N SER A 380 18.46 20.45 1.58
CA SER A 380 18.38 19.00 1.79
C SER A 380 18.18 18.57 3.24
N ILE A 381 18.40 19.43 4.24
CA ILE A 381 18.32 19.03 5.66
C ILE A 381 16.91 18.60 6.05
N LEU A 382 15.87 19.37 5.69
CA LEU A 382 14.50 19.04 6.08
C LEU A 382 13.99 17.74 5.42
N PRO A 383 14.18 17.51 4.10
CA PRO A 383 13.90 16.22 3.48
C PRO A 383 14.74 15.06 4.04
N ALA A 384 16.02 15.31 4.38
CA ALA A 384 16.88 14.28 4.97
C ALA A 384 16.40 13.88 6.37
N PHE A 385 15.95 14.84 7.18
CA PHE A 385 15.36 14.57 8.50
C PHE A 385 14.08 13.72 8.36
N TYR A 386 13.19 14.08 7.43
CA TYR A 386 11.99 13.28 7.16
C TYR A 386 12.35 11.87 6.65
N TYR A 387 13.30 11.75 5.72
CA TYR A 387 13.78 10.44 5.25
C TYR A 387 14.39 9.59 6.36
N ALA A 388 15.17 10.20 7.26
CA ALA A 388 15.70 9.50 8.43
C ALA A 388 14.57 8.98 9.32
N LYS A 389 13.52 9.78 9.55
CA LYS A 389 12.30 9.35 10.26
C LYS A 389 11.63 8.17 9.55
N LEU A 390 11.46 8.20 8.22
CA LEU A 390 10.93 7.05 7.45
C LEU A 390 11.80 5.79 7.61
N ARG A 391 13.13 5.93 7.62
CA ARG A 391 14.04 4.78 7.78
C ARG A 391 13.96 4.18 9.18
N ILE A 392 13.79 5.03 10.21
CA ILE A 392 13.57 4.59 11.58
C ILE A 392 12.21 3.88 11.69
N ASP A 393 11.14 4.47 11.15
CA ASP A 393 9.79 3.88 11.16
C ASP A 393 9.79 2.52 10.44
N ARG A 394 10.42 2.44 9.25
CA ARG A 394 10.63 1.18 8.52
C ARG A 394 11.36 0.17 9.39
N TYR A 395 12.47 0.56 10.00
CA TYR A 395 13.27 -0.35 10.81
C TYR A 395 12.47 -0.93 11.98
N ILE A 396 11.80 -0.06 12.75
CA ILE A 396 10.99 -0.46 13.92
C ILE A 396 9.85 -1.38 13.50
N LEU A 397 9.09 -1.00 12.46
CA LEU A 397 7.95 -1.79 11.98
C LEU A 397 8.38 -3.14 11.44
N HIS A 398 9.38 -3.18 10.55
CA HIS A 398 9.84 -4.43 9.96
C HIS A 398 10.49 -5.35 10.99
N SER A 399 11.21 -4.82 11.99
CA SER A 399 11.72 -5.65 13.08
C SER A 399 10.59 -6.24 13.93
N ALA A 400 9.53 -5.48 14.19
CA ALA A 400 8.36 -5.99 14.93
C ALA A 400 7.63 -7.10 14.15
N LEU A 401 7.48 -6.91 12.84
CA LEU A 401 6.89 -7.88 11.91
C LEU A 401 7.76 -9.11 11.71
N GLU A 402 9.08 -8.95 11.55
CA GLU A 402 10.03 -10.06 11.42
C GLU A 402 10.03 -10.91 12.68
N TYR A 403 10.00 -10.26 13.85
CA TYR A 403 9.85 -10.99 15.10
C TYR A 403 8.56 -11.82 15.12
N LEU A 404 7.42 -11.29 14.67
CA LEU A 404 6.15 -12.00 14.75
C LEU A 404 5.95 -13.05 13.65
N TYR A 405 6.29 -12.72 12.40
CA TYR A 405 5.93 -13.50 11.20
C TYR A 405 7.12 -14.17 10.50
N GLU A 406 8.36 -13.77 10.77
CA GLU A 406 9.59 -14.48 10.35
C GLU A 406 10.46 -14.91 11.54
N PRO A 407 9.90 -15.59 12.55
CA PRO A 407 10.62 -15.92 13.77
C PRO A 407 11.73 -16.97 13.56
N ASP A 408 12.91 -16.70 14.12
CA ASP A 408 13.78 -17.79 14.57
C ASP A 408 13.24 -18.29 15.92
N PHE A 409 12.60 -19.45 15.90
CA PHE A 409 11.98 -20.06 17.08
C PHE A 409 12.99 -20.47 18.17
N ARG A 410 14.30 -20.41 17.89
CA ARG A 410 15.37 -20.62 18.87
C ARG A 410 15.68 -19.36 19.67
N ASP A 411 15.34 -18.18 19.15
CA ASP A 411 15.53 -16.91 19.84
C ASP A 411 14.24 -16.50 20.58
N THR A 412 14.39 -16.22 21.86
CA THR A 412 13.29 -15.93 22.79
C THR A 412 13.18 -14.44 23.13
N LYS A 413 14.15 -13.61 22.70
CA LYS A 413 14.19 -12.19 23.04
C LYS A 413 13.79 -11.31 21.85
N SER A 414 13.04 -10.25 22.14
CA SER A 414 12.70 -9.25 21.13
C SER A 414 13.83 -8.22 21.03
N PRO A 415 14.21 -7.77 19.82
CA PRO A 415 15.31 -6.83 19.67
C PRO A 415 15.00 -5.37 20.07
N TYR A 416 13.74 -4.95 20.37
CA TYR A 416 13.39 -3.52 20.48
C TYR A 416 12.35 -3.06 21.53
N PHE A 417 12.35 -1.74 21.77
CA PHE A 417 11.50 -1.00 22.72
C PHE A 417 10.14 -0.58 22.11
N ILE A 418 9.05 -0.88 22.84
CA ILE A 418 7.63 -0.84 22.44
C ILE A 418 7.06 0.55 22.11
N SER A 419 7.51 1.63 22.76
CA SER A 419 6.77 2.91 22.77
C SER A 419 6.70 3.62 21.42
N SER A 420 7.61 3.34 20.49
CA SER A 420 7.63 3.97 19.16
C SER A 420 6.70 3.29 18.15
N LEU A 421 6.29 2.03 18.40
CA LEU A 421 5.47 1.26 17.46
C LEU A 421 4.01 1.75 17.44
N GLU A 422 3.45 2.15 18.60
CA GLU A 422 2.06 2.65 18.69
C GLU A 422 1.84 3.83 17.72
N GLY A 423 2.71 4.85 17.74
CA GLY A 423 2.58 6.01 16.85
C GLY A 423 2.73 5.66 15.36
N ILE A 424 3.49 4.61 15.03
CA ILE A 424 3.64 4.10 13.66
C ILE A 424 2.35 3.42 13.20
N LEU A 425 1.76 2.57 14.05
CA LEU A 425 0.52 1.86 13.74
C LEU A 425 -0.67 2.82 13.61
N ASP A 426 -0.78 3.82 14.50
CA ASP A 426 -1.79 4.88 14.41
C ASP A 426 -1.69 5.65 13.07
N HIS A 427 -0.47 5.96 12.63
CA HIS A 427 -0.25 6.63 11.37
C HIS A 427 -0.65 5.73 10.17
N ILE A 428 -0.29 4.44 10.19
CA ILE A 428 -0.69 3.47 9.15
C ILE A 428 -2.22 3.33 9.08
N GLN A 429 -2.89 3.24 10.22
CA GLN A 429 -4.35 3.17 10.29
C GLN A 429 -5.00 4.44 9.72
N THR A 430 -4.43 5.61 10.03
CA THR A 430 -4.90 6.90 9.49
C THR A 430 -4.76 6.97 7.96
N ILE A 431 -3.63 6.51 7.40
CA ILE A 431 -3.40 6.42 5.95
C ILE A 431 -4.44 5.49 5.30
N LYS A 432 -4.69 4.34 5.90
CA LYS A 432 -5.63 3.34 5.41
C LYS A 432 -7.07 3.88 5.38
N GLU A 433 -7.47 4.61 6.41
CA GLU A 433 -8.76 5.32 6.44
C GLU A 433 -8.80 6.47 5.41
N GLY A 434 -7.67 7.11 5.15
CA GLY A 434 -7.52 8.25 4.23
C GLY A 434 -7.36 7.92 2.74
N ASN A 435 -7.05 6.67 2.38
CA ASN A 435 -6.77 6.24 1.00
C ASN A 435 -8.00 6.25 0.06
N ARG A 436 -9.19 6.62 0.53
CA ARG A 436 -10.32 6.99 -0.33
C ARG A 436 -10.26 8.48 -0.64
N PHE A 437 -9.24 8.91 -1.38
CA PHE A 437 -9.08 10.30 -1.79
C PHE A 437 -10.24 10.69 -2.74
N ASN A 438 -11.31 11.24 -2.16
CA ASN A 438 -12.28 12.01 -2.91
C ASN A 438 -11.76 13.45 -2.95
N PHE A 439 -11.30 13.90 -4.12
CA PHE A 439 -10.71 15.22 -4.37
C PHE A 439 -11.50 16.41 -3.77
N LEU A 440 -12.83 16.27 -3.62
CA LEU A 440 -13.72 17.28 -3.05
C LEU A 440 -14.12 17.03 -1.58
N SER A 441 -13.87 15.85 -1.01
CA SER A 441 -14.32 15.44 0.33
C SER A 441 -13.19 15.41 1.37
N GLY A 442 -11.93 15.57 0.93
CA GLY A 442 -10.75 15.61 1.77
C GLY A 442 -10.32 14.22 2.27
N SER A 443 -9.04 14.06 2.63
CA SER A 443 -8.47 12.82 3.14
C SER A 443 -7.85 13.01 4.52
N ASN A 444 -7.79 11.93 5.30
CA ASN A 444 -7.01 11.86 6.54
C ASN A 444 -5.50 11.70 6.27
N SER A 445 -5.07 11.69 5.00
CA SER A 445 -3.68 11.53 4.60
C SER A 445 -2.96 12.88 4.43
N THR A 446 -1.64 12.88 4.53
CA THR A 446 -0.79 13.99 4.09
C THR A 446 -0.44 13.83 2.60
N PRO A 447 -0.92 14.72 1.70
CA PRO A 447 -0.67 14.61 0.27
C PRO A 447 0.82 14.49 -0.05
N TYR A 448 1.18 13.61 -0.98
CA TYR A 448 2.53 13.23 -1.40
C TYR A 448 3.41 12.56 -0.33
N LEU A 449 3.35 13.01 0.93
CA LEU A 449 4.17 12.50 2.02
C LEU A 449 3.74 11.09 2.46
N ASP A 450 2.45 10.79 2.48
CA ASP A 450 1.96 9.44 2.80
C ASP A 450 2.21 8.45 1.64
N SER A 451 2.14 8.91 0.38
CA SER A 451 2.57 8.09 -0.78
C SER A 451 4.07 7.77 -0.70
N TRP A 452 4.89 8.72 -0.22
CA TRP A 452 6.30 8.46 0.05
C TRP A 452 6.50 7.54 1.26
N TYR A 453 5.69 7.68 2.31
CA TYR A 453 5.69 6.83 3.49
C TYR A 453 5.36 5.37 3.11
N ASN A 454 4.24 5.12 2.45
CA ASN A 454 3.80 3.78 2.01
C ASN A 454 4.88 3.09 1.18
N ARG A 455 5.51 3.82 0.27
CA ARG A 455 6.60 3.29 -0.56
C ARG A 455 7.85 2.93 0.23
N THR A 456 8.23 3.79 1.17
CA THR A 456 9.51 3.63 1.90
C THR A 456 9.39 2.72 3.10
N VAL A 457 8.22 2.69 3.76
CA VAL A 457 7.97 1.95 5.00
C VAL A 457 7.21 0.65 4.74
N LEU A 458 6.30 0.62 3.76
CA LEU A 458 5.45 -0.54 3.49
C LEU A 458 5.71 -1.18 2.11
N ASP A 459 6.74 -0.76 1.37
CA ASP A 459 7.06 -1.28 0.04
C ASP A 459 5.87 -1.23 -0.96
N ASN A 460 5.05 -0.18 -0.88
CA ASN A 460 3.77 -0.01 -1.62
C ASN A 460 2.70 -1.09 -1.32
N LEU A 461 2.88 -1.85 -0.24
CA LEU A 461 1.90 -2.78 0.30
C LEU A 461 1.21 -2.15 1.52
N VAL A 462 0.39 -2.92 2.23
CA VAL A 462 -0.30 -2.51 3.45
C VAL A 462 -0.14 -3.53 4.57
N LEU A 463 -0.69 -3.22 5.73
CA LEU A 463 -0.94 -4.17 6.79
C LEU A 463 -2.45 -4.35 6.94
N SER A 464 -2.90 -5.60 7.00
CA SER A 464 -4.31 -5.87 7.31
C SER A 464 -4.69 -5.37 8.70
N ASP A 465 -5.98 -5.12 8.92
CA ASP A 465 -6.47 -4.70 10.25
C ASP A 465 -6.15 -5.75 11.31
N GLU A 466 -6.26 -7.03 10.97
CA GLU A 466 -5.88 -8.16 11.82
C GLU A 466 -4.42 -8.04 12.28
N LYS A 467 -3.46 -7.76 11.38
CA LYS A 467 -2.06 -7.61 11.76
C LYS A 467 -1.78 -6.38 12.61
N ILE A 468 -2.47 -5.28 12.33
CA ILE A 468 -2.36 -4.06 13.14
C ILE A 468 -2.86 -4.35 14.57
N GLU A 469 -4.01 -5.02 14.68
CA GLU A 469 -4.59 -5.48 15.95
C GLU A 469 -3.62 -6.44 16.68
N THR A 470 -3.06 -7.43 15.97
CA THR A 470 -2.08 -8.36 16.52
C THR A 470 -0.84 -7.66 17.05
N LEU A 471 -0.28 -6.68 16.32
CA LEU A 471 0.89 -5.93 16.76
C LEU A 471 0.59 -5.08 18.01
N TYR A 472 -0.59 -4.45 18.06
CA TYR A 472 -1.06 -3.73 19.25
C TYR A 472 -1.22 -4.65 20.46
N ALA A 473 -1.86 -5.79 20.27
CA ALA A 473 -2.06 -6.79 21.31
C ALA A 473 -0.70 -7.32 21.81
N ALA A 474 0.20 -7.73 20.92
CA ALA A 474 1.49 -8.32 21.27
C ALA A 474 2.40 -7.32 22.01
N TYR A 475 2.65 -6.14 21.45
CA TYR A 475 3.67 -5.22 21.99
C TYR A 475 3.12 -4.27 23.05
N SER A 476 1.92 -3.71 22.85
CA SER A 476 1.35 -2.73 23.77
C SER A 476 0.55 -3.37 24.90
N GLY A 477 0.01 -4.56 24.68
CA GLY A 477 -1.00 -5.15 25.56
C GLY A 477 -2.20 -4.21 25.67
N LYS A 478 -2.62 -3.60 24.56
CA LYS A 478 -3.79 -2.73 24.46
C LYS A 478 -4.58 -3.16 23.24
N GLN A 479 -5.87 -2.88 23.23
CA GLN A 479 -6.64 -2.86 21.99
C GLN A 479 -6.41 -1.56 21.24
N PRO A 480 -6.37 -1.58 19.89
CA PRO A 480 -6.43 -0.35 19.13
C PRO A 480 -7.69 0.42 19.51
N ILE A 481 -7.57 1.74 19.62
CA ILE A 481 -8.75 2.60 19.81
C ILE A 481 -9.53 2.54 18.51
N ARG A 482 -10.49 1.61 18.41
CA ARG A 482 -11.44 1.57 17.29
C ARG A 482 -12.20 2.89 17.31
N ARG A 483 -11.81 3.85 16.47
CA ARG A 483 -12.70 4.95 16.10
C ARG A 483 -13.88 4.29 15.41
N LYS A 484 -15.00 4.19 16.10
CA LYS A 484 -16.29 3.82 15.50
C LYS A 484 -16.65 4.89 14.47
N ASN A 485 -16.04 4.83 13.29
CA ASN A 485 -16.55 5.55 12.15
C ASN A 485 -17.77 4.78 11.67
N SER A 486 -18.92 5.19 12.19
CA SER A 486 -20.28 4.87 11.74
C SER A 486 -20.58 5.35 10.30
N SER A 487 -19.56 5.54 9.47
CA SER A 487 -19.64 6.01 8.09
C SER A 487 -19.11 4.99 7.07
N CYS A 488 -18.67 3.80 7.51
CA CYS A 488 -19.07 2.63 6.75
C CYS A 488 -20.60 2.62 6.77
N LEU A 489 -21.23 3.07 5.68
CA LEU A 489 -22.44 2.40 5.25
C LEU A 489 -22.09 0.91 5.32
N ALA A 490 -22.56 0.25 6.37
CA ALA A 490 -22.27 -1.12 6.77
C ALA A 490 -22.72 -2.17 5.72
N ALA A 491 -22.93 -1.74 4.48
CA ALA A 491 -23.24 -2.56 3.33
C ALA A 491 -22.02 -2.87 2.44
N ARG A 492 -20.82 -2.28 2.68
CA ARG A 492 -19.71 -2.43 1.73
C ARG A 492 -18.32 -2.78 2.25
N CYS A 493 -18.01 -2.70 3.55
CA CYS A 493 -16.65 -2.99 4.03
C CYS A 493 -16.55 -3.93 5.24
N ASP A 494 -17.56 -4.01 6.09
CA ASP A 494 -17.61 -5.03 7.13
C ASP A 494 -18.83 -5.90 6.87
N SER A 495 -18.63 -7.22 6.81
CA SER A 495 -19.63 -8.23 6.49
C SER A 495 -20.31 -8.05 5.13
N TYR A 496 -19.66 -8.54 4.06
CA TYR A 496 -20.45 -9.25 3.06
C TYR A 496 -21.04 -10.45 3.79
N LEU A 497 -22.24 -10.27 4.37
CA LEU A 497 -23.17 -11.38 4.51
C LEU A 497 -23.28 -11.93 3.08
N PRO A 498 -22.81 -13.16 2.82
CA PRO A 498 -23.09 -13.80 1.54
C PRO A 498 -24.59 -13.61 1.28
N PRO A 499 -25.03 -13.20 0.08
CA PRO A 499 -26.45 -13.28 -0.24
C PRO A 499 -26.87 -14.70 0.15
N GLU A 500 -27.93 -14.82 0.96
CA GLU A 500 -28.34 -16.10 1.55
C GLU A 500 -28.58 -17.20 0.48
N ASP A 501 -28.74 -16.79 -0.79
CA ASP A 501 -28.69 -17.64 -1.97
C ASP A 501 -27.30 -17.66 -2.62
N ASN A 502 -26.40 -18.55 -2.17
CA ASN A 502 -25.20 -18.91 -2.94
C ASN A 502 -25.55 -19.86 -4.09
N ALA A 503 -24.71 -19.89 -5.13
CA ALA A 503 -24.83 -20.95 -6.15
C ALA A 503 -24.64 -22.32 -5.50
N LYS A 504 -25.33 -23.34 -6.03
CA LYS A 504 -25.27 -24.72 -5.53
C LYS A 504 -24.70 -25.66 -6.58
N LEU A 505 -24.00 -26.68 -6.11
CA LEU A 505 -23.45 -27.73 -6.94
C LEU A 505 -24.56 -28.64 -7.51
N ILE A 506 -24.67 -28.75 -8.84
CA ILE A 506 -25.65 -29.63 -9.53
C ILE A 506 -25.08 -31.02 -9.77
N SER A 507 -23.86 -31.12 -10.25
CA SER A 507 -23.21 -32.41 -10.54
C SER A 507 -21.70 -32.31 -10.43
N VAL A 508 -21.09 -33.46 -10.13
CA VAL A 508 -19.66 -33.67 -10.11
C VAL A 508 -19.35 -34.87 -10.99
N SER A 509 -18.32 -34.77 -11.82
CA SER A 509 -17.72 -35.93 -12.49
C SER A 509 -16.22 -35.96 -12.23
N ALA A 510 -15.66 -37.17 -12.16
CA ALA A 510 -14.24 -37.39 -12.00
C ALA A 510 -13.75 -38.28 -13.15
N LYS A 511 -12.63 -37.90 -13.77
CA LYS A 511 -11.92 -38.72 -14.77
C LYS A 511 -10.51 -38.96 -14.28
N THR A 512 -10.13 -40.22 -14.10
CA THR A 512 -8.81 -40.61 -13.59
C THR A 512 -7.95 -41.21 -14.71
N GLU A 513 -6.72 -40.73 -14.79
CA GLU A 513 -5.68 -41.23 -15.69
C GLU A 513 -4.56 -41.85 -14.84
N ASN A 514 -4.13 -43.06 -15.20
CA ASN A 514 -3.12 -43.82 -14.45
C ASN A 514 -1.73 -43.55 -15.05
N PHE A 515 -0.80 -43.12 -14.20
CA PHE A 515 0.60 -42.96 -14.49
C PHE A 515 1.39 -43.94 -13.62
N ASP A 516 2.54 -44.42 -14.08
CA ASP A 516 3.29 -45.42 -13.32
C ASP A 516 3.57 -44.93 -11.88
N HIS A 517 2.98 -45.62 -10.90
CA HIS A 517 2.97 -45.30 -9.46
C HIS A 517 2.12 -44.11 -8.96
N TYR A 518 1.42 -43.35 -9.80
CA TYR A 518 0.52 -42.26 -9.35
C TYR A 518 -0.64 -42.02 -10.32
N TYR A 519 -1.64 -41.24 -9.90
CA TYR A 519 -2.87 -41.01 -10.64
C TYR A 519 -3.12 -39.52 -10.80
N LYS A 520 -3.73 -39.15 -11.93
CA LYS A 520 -4.17 -37.80 -12.24
C LYS A 520 -5.68 -37.80 -12.42
N SER A 521 -6.40 -37.20 -11.48
CA SER A 521 -7.86 -37.16 -11.47
C SER A 521 -8.36 -35.75 -11.75
N THR A 522 -9.03 -35.56 -12.88
CA THR A 522 -9.70 -34.30 -13.23
C THR A 522 -11.11 -34.30 -12.67
N ILE A 523 -11.44 -33.32 -11.84
CA ILE A 523 -12.76 -33.10 -11.27
C ILE A 523 -13.46 -31.98 -12.06
N GLU A 524 -14.62 -32.26 -12.64
CA GLU A 524 -15.48 -31.26 -13.29
C GLU A 524 -16.74 -31.02 -12.43
N LEU A 525 -16.98 -29.76 -12.11
CA LEU A 525 -18.09 -29.28 -11.30
C LEU A 525 -19.04 -28.49 -12.21
N THR A 526 -20.33 -28.85 -12.15
CA THR A 526 -21.40 -28.04 -12.74
C THR A 526 -22.22 -27.42 -11.63
N THR A 527 -22.30 -26.10 -11.64
CA THR A 527 -22.88 -25.27 -10.58
C THR A 527 -24.01 -24.43 -11.14
N LYS A 528 -25.03 -24.14 -10.33
CA LYS A 528 -26.16 -23.30 -10.72
C LYS A 528 -26.55 -22.35 -9.62
N TYR A 529 -26.82 -21.12 -10.02
CA TYR A 529 -27.30 -20.10 -9.11
C TYR A 529 -28.81 -20.15 -8.92
N GLY A 530 -29.22 -19.88 -7.67
CA GLY A 530 -30.61 -19.91 -7.24
C GLY A 530 -31.44 -18.75 -7.81
N GLN A 531 -32.58 -18.49 -7.16
CA GLN A 531 -33.55 -17.45 -7.53
C GLN A 531 -33.24 -16.09 -6.85
N GLY A 532 -31.97 -15.81 -6.56
CA GLY A 532 -31.56 -14.54 -5.95
C GLY A 532 -31.79 -13.33 -6.87
N TRP A 533 -32.07 -12.16 -6.28
CA TRP A 533 -32.25 -10.90 -7.00
C TRP A 533 -30.93 -10.20 -7.40
N ALA A 534 -29.81 -10.62 -6.82
CA ALA A 534 -28.46 -10.10 -7.09
C ALA A 534 -27.56 -11.17 -7.72
N GLN A 535 -26.46 -10.77 -8.37
CA GLN A 535 -25.37 -11.69 -8.71
C GLN A 535 -24.79 -12.28 -7.42
N GLY A 536 -24.51 -13.58 -7.43
CA GLY A 536 -23.92 -14.26 -6.28
C GLY A 536 -22.68 -15.07 -6.63
N ASP A 537 -22.11 -15.67 -5.59
CA ASP A 537 -20.83 -16.37 -5.64
C ASP A 537 -21.10 -17.87 -5.44
N TYR A 538 -20.37 -18.73 -6.15
CA TYR A 538 -20.21 -20.12 -5.72
C TYR A 538 -19.00 -20.16 -4.81
N ILE A 539 -19.19 -20.47 -3.53
CA ILE A 539 -18.12 -20.63 -2.55
C ILE A 539 -18.29 -22.01 -1.93
N THR A 540 -17.29 -22.86 -2.08
CA THR A 540 -17.25 -24.16 -1.42
C THR A 540 -15.89 -24.37 -0.80
N GLN A 541 -15.87 -25.08 0.33
CA GLN A 541 -14.65 -25.49 1.00
C GLN A 541 -14.67 -27.01 1.14
N PHE A 542 -13.54 -27.63 0.84
CA PHE A 542 -13.39 -29.07 0.92
C PHE A 542 -12.00 -29.42 1.45
N THR A 543 -11.90 -30.59 2.07
CA THR A 543 -10.64 -31.09 2.63
C THR A 543 -10.05 -32.15 1.72
N LEU A 544 -8.79 -31.97 1.33
CA LEU A 544 -8.00 -33.01 0.66
C LEU A 544 -7.19 -33.78 1.69
N ALA A 545 -6.98 -35.06 1.42
CA ALA A 545 -6.20 -35.92 2.28
C ALA A 545 -4.70 -35.76 2.00
N ASP A 546 -3.83 -35.97 2.99
CA ASP A 546 -2.37 -35.92 2.81
C ASP A 546 -1.93 -36.84 1.66
N GLY A 547 -1.00 -36.32 0.84
CA GLY A 547 -0.53 -36.97 -0.38
C GLY A 547 -1.44 -36.80 -1.61
N ALA A 548 -2.42 -35.88 -1.56
CA ALA A 548 -3.21 -35.44 -2.70
C ALA A 548 -2.93 -33.96 -3.02
N PHE A 549 -2.57 -33.65 -4.27
CA PHE A 549 -2.08 -32.33 -4.66
C PHE A 549 -2.86 -31.73 -5.82
N ILE A 550 -3.16 -30.43 -5.76
CA ILE A 550 -3.74 -29.72 -6.92
C ILE A 550 -2.64 -29.36 -7.90
N SER A 551 -2.77 -29.82 -9.17
CA SER A 551 -1.84 -29.50 -10.25
C SER A 551 -2.42 -28.59 -11.34
N ASP A 552 -3.73 -28.33 -11.31
CA ASP A 552 -4.40 -27.51 -12.31
C ASP A 552 -5.77 -27.01 -11.83
N TYR A 553 -6.25 -25.91 -12.43
CA TYR A 553 -7.58 -25.32 -12.20
C TYR A 553 -8.05 -24.62 -13.48
N TYR A 554 -9.36 -24.66 -13.76
CA TYR A 554 -9.95 -23.94 -14.89
C TYR A 554 -11.38 -23.47 -14.62
N LEU A 555 -11.78 -22.45 -15.37
CA LEU A 555 -13.14 -21.92 -15.39
C LEU A 555 -13.61 -21.81 -16.85
N PHE A 556 -14.84 -22.23 -17.13
CA PHE A 556 -15.48 -21.89 -18.40
C PHE A 556 -16.02 -20.46 -18.32
N ILE A 557 -15.43 -19.55 -19.10
CA ILE A 557 -15.84 -18.15 -19.25
C ILE A 557 -16.50 -18.02 -20.63
N GLY A 558 -17.82 -17.81 -20.65
CA GLY A 558 -18.62 -17.94 -21.86
C GLY A 558 -18.49 -19.34 -22.48
N SER A 559 -18.07 -19.42 -23.74
CA SER A 559 -17.79 -20.68 -24.45
C SER A 559 -16.34 -21.18 -24.31
N HIS A 560 -15.47 -20.41 -23.67
CA HIS A 560 -14.03 -20.68 -23.62
C HIS A 560 -13.63 -21.30 -22.28
N LYS A 561 -12.79 -22.34 -22.34
CA LYS A 561 -12.17 -22.93 -21.16
C LYS A 561 -10.89 -22.15 -20.87
N GLU A 562 -10.95 -21.23 -19.90
CA GLU A 562 -9.79 -20.47 -19.45
C GLU A 562 -9.08 -21.22 -18.33
N GLN A 563 -7.77 -21.44 -18.53
CA GLN A 563 -6.91 -22.08 -17.54
C GLN A 563 -6.53 -21.09 -16.44
N GLY A 564 -6.51 -21.58 -15.21
CA GLY A 564 -6.05 -20.83 -14.06
C GLY A 564 -4.56 -20.53 -14.17
N ILE A 565 -4.19 -19.27 -13.95
CA ILE A 565 -2.80 -18.87 -13.80
C ILE A 565 -2.39 -19.14 -12.36
N LEU A 566 -1.40 -20.00 -12.14
CA LEU A 566 -0.79 -20.19 -10.84
C LEU A 566 0.01 -18.93 -10.48
N SER A 567 -0.33 -18.31 -9.36
CA SER A 567 0.24 -17.02 -8.94
C SER A 567 0.43 -16.96 -7.43
N GLU A 568 1.20 -15.97 -6.98
CA GLU A 568 1.37 -15.71 -5.55
C GLU A 568 0.00 -15.40 -4.93
N ARG A 569 -0.30 -16.04 -3.78
CA ARG A 569 -1.66 -16.09 -3.22
C ARG A 569 -2.24 -14.71 -2.93
N LYS A 570 -1.48 -13.82 -2.31
CA LYS A 570 -1.98 -12.47 -1.95
C LYS A 570 -2.29 -11.65 -3.19
N SER A 571 -1.43 -11.75 -4.20
CA SER A 571 -1.60 -11.08 -5.49
C SER A 571 -2.85 -11.58 -6.20
N ALA A 572 -3.07 -12.90 -6.21
CA ALA A 572 -4.26 -13.51 -6.80
C ALA A 572 -5.56 -13.13 -6.05
N LEU A 573 -5.55 -13.17 -4.72
CA LEU A 573 -6.69 -12.77 -3.88
C LEU A 573 -7.03 -11.28 -4.07
N TRP A 574 -6.01 -10.42 -4.15
CA TRP A 574 -6.20 -9.01 -4.41
C TRP A 574 -6.88 -8.79 -5.77
N ILE A 575 -6.35 -9.37 -6.84
CA ILE A 575 -6.93 -9.27 -8.20
C ILE A 575 -8.36 -9.84 -8.22
N TYR A 576 -8.60 -10.98 -7.59
CA TYR A 576 -9.93 -11.58 -7.48
C TYR A 576 -10.93 -10.60 -6.84
N ASN A 577 -10.57 -10.00 -5.70
CA ASN A 577 -11.41 -9.02 -5.01
C ASN A 577 -11.63 -7.76 -5.85
N GLN A 578 -10.61 -7.30 -6.58
CA GLN A 578 -10.74 -6.16 -7.47
C GLN A 578 -11.70 -6.43 -8.64
N ILE A 579 -11.59 -7.58 -9.29
CA ILE A 579 -12.47 -7.97 -10.41
C ILE A 579 -13.91 -8.16 -9.93
N ARG A 580 -14.08 -8.79 -8.76
CA ARG A 580 -15.40 -8.99 -8.13
C ARG A 580 -16.14 -7.68 -7.88
N ASN A 581 -15.44 -6.63 -7.43
CA ASN A 581 -16.03 -5.31 -7.23
C ASN A 581 -16.59 -4.68 -8.53
N PHE A 582 -16.08 -5.12 -9.68
CA PHE A 582 -16.52 -4.69 -11.01
C PHE A 582 -17.47 -5.70 -11.67
N ARG A 583 -17.93 -6.73 -10.94
CA ARG A 583 -18.96 -7.68 -11.41
C ARG A 583 -18.54 -8.48 -12.66
N LYS A 584 -17.24 -8.77 -12.82
CA LYS A 584 -16.64 -9.58 -13.89
C LYS A 584 -16.39 -11.03 -13.46
N ASP A 585 -15.87 -11.90 -14.36
CA ASP A 585 -15.76 -13.37 -14.26
C ASP A 585 -14.42 -13.95 -13.72
N PRO A 586 -14.05 -13.84 -12.42
CA PRO A 586 -12.91 -14.54 -11.88
C PRO A 586 -13.29 -15.87 -11.21
N GLY A 587 -12.40 -16.85 -11.34
CA GLY A 587 -12.42 -18.08 -10.57
C GLY A 587 -11.11 -18.24 -9.79
N ILE A 588 -11.17 -18.62 -8.51
CA ILE A 588 -9.96 -18.79 -7.68
C ILE A 588 -10.02 -20.08 -6.87
N LEU A 589 -8.88 -20.78 -6.81
CA LEU A 589 -8.66 -21.96 -5.97
C LEU A 589 -7.38 -21.78 -5.14
N HIS A 590 -7.49 -21.89 -3.82
CA HIS A 590 -6.37 -21.71 -2.91
C HIS A 590 -6.58 -22.48 -1.59
N TYR A 591 -5.49 -22.67 -0.83
CA TYR A 591 -5.54 -23.22 0.51
C TYR A 591 -5.94 -22.15 1.54
N VAL A 592 -6.88 -22.51 2.42
CA VAL A 592 -7.26 -21.74 3.62
C VAL A 592 -6.50 -22.27 4.84
N SER A 593 -6.33 -23.58 4.93
CA SER A 593 -5.44 -24.28 5.85
C SER A 593 -4.71 -25.40 5.08
N PRO A 594 -3.67 -26.05 5.65
CA PRO A 594 -2.83 -27.01 4.92
C PRO A 594 -3.59 -28.06 4.10
N ASN A 595 -4.72 -28.54 4.63
CA ASN A 595 -5.53 -29.58 4.00
C ASN A 595 -6.91 -29.11 3.56
N ARG A 596 -7.22 -27.81 3.70
CA ARG A 596 -8.54 -27.25 3.39
C ARG A 596 -8.40 -26.24 2.27
N LEU A 597 -9.08 -26.51 1.17
CA LEU A 597 -9.13 -25.63 0.01
C LEU A 597 -10.45 -24.88 -0.03
N GLU A 598 -10.39 -23.71 -0.64
CA GLU A 598 -11.55 -22.93 -0.98
C GLU A 598 -11.55 -22.65 -2.48
N LEU A 599 -12.68 -22.99 -3.10
CA LEU A 599 -12.98 -22.69 -4.49
C LEU A 599 -14.03 -21.59 -4.50
N ARG A 600 -13.73 -20.48 -5.19
CA ARG A 600 -14.70 -19.43 -5.46
C ARG A 600 -14.86 -19.21 -6.96
N VAL A 601 -16.10 -19.06 -7.41
CA VAL A 601 -16.43 -18.66 -8.78
C VAL A 601 -17.41 -17.50 -8.73
N PHE A 602 -17.12 -16.45 -9.49
CA PHE A 602 -17.94 -15.24 -9.56
C PHE A 602 -18.00 -14.71 -11.00
N PRO A 603 -19.04 -13.94 -11.38
CA PRO A 603 -20.37 -13.85 -10.77
C PRO A 603 -21.23 -15.02 -11.23
N TYR A 604 -22.42 -15.14 -10.66
CA TYR A 604 -23.50 -15.90 -11.27
C TYR A 604 -24.70 -15.01 -11.52
N SER A 605 -25.22 -15.04 -12.74
CA SER A 605 -26.52 -14.48 -13.09
C SER A 605 -27.65 -15.39 -12.64
N LYS A 606 -28.86 -14.84 -12.53
CA LYS A 606 -30.05 -15.58 -12.10
C LYS A 606 -30.28 -16.83 -12.96
N GLY A 607 -30.24 -18.01 -12.34
CA GLY A 607 -30.44 -19.30 -13.01
C GLY A 607 -29.29 -19.76 -13.92
N GLU A 608 -28.16 -19.04 -13.95
CA GLU A 608 -26.99 -19.37 -14.77
C GLU A 608 -26.35 -20.68 -14.32
N ILE A 609 -25.91 -21.47 -15.31
CA ILE A 609 -25.18 -22.72 -15.10
C ILE A 609 -23.73 -22.48 -15.53
N ARG A 610 -22.78 -22.75 -14.64
CA ARG A 610 -21.34 -22.64 -14.92
C ARG A 610 -20.62 -23.96 -14.72
N LYS A 611 -19.54 -24.13 -15.48
CA LYS A 611 -18.61 -25.26 -15.37
C LYS A 611 -17.25 -24.78 -14.89
N THR A 612 -16.67 -25.50 -13.94
CA THR A 612 -15.32 -25.27 -13.43
C THR A 612 -14.72 -26.61 -13.04
N GLY A 613 -13.41 -26.70 -12.94
CA GLY A 613 -12.77 -27.93 -12.51
C GLY A 613 -11.32 -27.76 -12.13
N PHE A 614 -10.75 -28.81 -11.59
CA PHE A 614 -9.36 -28.85 -11.14
C PHE A 614 -8.82 -30.27 -11.24
N THR A 615 -7.50 -30.40 -11.17
CA THR A 615 -6.80 -31.69 -11.31
C THR A 615 -6.06 -32.04 -10.03
N ILE A 616 -6.23 -33.28 -9.57
CA ILE A 616 -5.60 -33.83 -8.37
C ILE A 616 -4.56 -34.89 -8.76
N LEU A 617 -3.35 -34.79 -8.23
CA LEU A 617 -2.33 -35.84 -8.23
C LEU A 617 -2.44 -36.64 -6.93
N HIS A 618 -2.51 -37.97 -7.00
CA HIS A 618 -2.59 -38.86 -5.83
C HIS A 618 -1.99 -40.25 -6.11
N SER A 619 -1.44 -40.93 -5.11
CA SER A 619 -0.92 -42.30 -5.23
C SER A 619 -1.79 -43.36 -4.53
N ARG A 620 -2.69 -42.91 -3.65
CA ARG A 620 -3.61 -43.74 -2.88
C ARG A 620 -5.07 -43.41 -3.20
N PRO A 621 -6.03 -44.26 -2.80
CA PRO A 621 -7.44 -43.90 -2.86
C PRO A 621 -7.71 -42.62 -2.06
N VAL A 622 -8.41 -41.67 -2.65
CA VAL A 622 -8.76 -40.39 -2.00
C VAL A 622 -10.27 -40.26 -1.98
N ASN A 623 -10.82 -40.09 -0.77
CA ASN A 623 -12.24 -39.85 -0.54
C ASN A 623 -12.42 -38.47 0.07
N PHE A 624 -13.29 -37.67 -0.53
CA PHE A 624 -13.64 -36.34 -0.03
C PHE A 624 -15.03 -35.94 -0.52
N SER A 625 -15.63 -34.93 0.12
CA SER A 625 -16.95 -34.44 -0.25
C SER A 625 -16.91 -32.96 -0.62
N ILE A 626 -17.64 -32.58 -1.67
CA ILE A 626 -17.91 -31.18 -2.03
C ILE A 626 -19.43 -30.97 -1.96
N ASP A 627 -19.90 -30.01 -1.17
CA ASP A 627 -21.33 -29.71 -0.96
C ASP A 627 -22.19 -30.97 -0.69
N GLY A 628 -21.66 -31.91 0.12
CA GLY A 628 -22.34 -33.15 0.47
C GLY A 628 -22.33 -34.25 -0.60
N LYS A 629 -21.65 -34.05 -1.74
CA LYS A 629 -21.43 -35.09 -2.75
C LYS A 629 -20.07 -35.75 -2.55
N GLU A 630 -20.09 -37.05 -2.33
CA GLU A 630 -18.88 -37.85 -2.17
C GLU A 630 -18.20 -38.10 -3.52
N ILE A 631 -16.88 -38.00 -3.52
CA ILE A 631 -16.00 -38.26 -4.66
C ILE A 631 -15.01 -39.33 -4.20
N HIS A 632 -14.95 -40.41 -4.96
CA HIS A 632 -14.04 -41.53 -4.73
C HIS A 632 -13.04 -41.61 -5.89
N LEU A 633 -11.76 -41.48 -5.55
CA LEU A 633 -10.66 -41.61 -6.51
C LEU A 633 -9.92 -42.91 -6.25
N GLU A 634 -9.61 -43.65 -7.31
CA GLU A 634 -8.91 -44.94 -7.23
C GLU A 634 -7.42 -44.78 -6.88
N GLY A 635 -6.77 -45.81 -6.36
CA GLY A 635 -5.32 -45.76 -6.13
C GLY A 635 -4.75 -47.02 -5.50
N ASN A 636 -3.43 -47.18 -5.57
CA ASN A 636 -2.74 -48.41 -5.14
C ASN A 636 -2.13 -48.32 -3.72
N ASP A 637 -2.04 -47.11 -3.14
CA ASP A 637 -1.47 -46.82 -1.81
C ASP A 637 0.00 -47.27 -1.70
N ILE A 638 0.84 -46.65 -2.53
CA ILE A 638 2.27 -46.97 -2.68
C ILE A 638 3.12 -45.92 -1.95
N THR A 639 4.15 -46.36 -1.23
CA THR A 639 5.17 -45.48 -0.63
C THR A 639 6.10 -45.00 -1.74
N ILE A 640 6.27 -43.68 -1.86
CA ILE A 640 7.06 -43.05 -2.94
C ILE A 640 8.09 -42.14 -2.30
N GLN A 641 9.33 -42.23 -2.76
CA GLN A 641 10.44 -41.44 -2.27
C GLN A 641 10.95 -40.50 -3.38
N SER A 642 11.32 -39.29 -2.97
CA SER A 642 12.08 -38.31 -3.74
C SER A 642 13.47 -38.11 -3.09
N LEU A 643 14.37 -37.37 -3.73
CA LEU A 643 15.70 -37.03 -3.22
C LEU A 643 15.71 -36.47 -1.79
N SER A 644 14.67 -35.74 -1.39
CA SER A 644 14.62 -35.02 -0.11
C SER A 644 13.43 -35.34 0.77
N SER A 645 12.53 -36.21 0.31
CA SER A 645 11.20 -36.37 0.91
C SER A 645 10.65 -37.77 0.69
N VAL A 646 9.77 -38.22 1.57
CA VAL A 646 9.07 -39.50 1.42
C VAL A 646 7.58 -39.34 1.68
N PHE A 647 6.78 -39.94 0.81
CA PHE A 647 5.37 -40.20 1.06
C PHE A 647 5.22 -41.60 1.65
N VAL A 648 4.77 -41.67 2.91
CA VAL A 648 4.56 -42.90 3.66
C VAL A 648 3.12 -43.37 3.47
N SER A 649 2.92 -44.52 2.84
CA SER A 649 1.59 -45.10 2.61
C SER A 649 1.00 -45.76 3.87
N GLU A 650 -0.31 -45.95 3.92
CA GLU A 650 -0.99 -46.59 5.07
C GLU A 650 -0.45 -48.01 5.32
N LYS A 651 -0.29 -48.78 4.24
CA LYS A 651 0.27 -50.15 4.30
C LYS A 651 1.69 -50.19 4.85
N TYR A 652 2.50 -49.17 4.59
CA TYR A 652 3.87 -49.11 5.07
C TYR A 652 3.94 -48.57 6.50
N PHE A 653 3.15 -47.54 6.83
CA PHE A 653 3.02 -46.98 8.17
C PHE A 653 2.69 -48.06 9.21
N ALA A 654 1.75 -48.96 8.88
CA ALA A 654 1.37 -50.08 9.75
C ALA A 654 2.50 -51.08 10.06
N LYS A 655 3.58 -51.09 9.27
CA LYS A 655 4.75 -51.97 9.46
C LYS A 655 5.88 -51.30 10.26
N LEU A 656 5.82 -49.99 10.46
CA LEU A 656 6.88 -49.26 11.17
C LEU A 656 6.90 -49.59 12.66
N PRO A 657 8.10 -49.67 13.28
CA PRO A 657 8.22 -49.97 14.70
C PRO A 657 7.62 -48.85 15.57
N GLU A 658 6.91 -49.25 16.62
CA GLU A 658 6.30 -48.36 17.61
C GLU A 658 7.31 -47.92 18.67
N ILE A 659 7.25 -46.65 19.07
CA ILE A 659 8.08 -46.08 20.13
C ILE A 659 7.19 -45.49 21.23
N LYS A 660 7.59 -45.67 22.49
CA LYS A 660 6.92 -45.08 23.65
C LYS A 660 7.80 -44.00 24.26
N ARG A 661 7.37 -42.74 24.19
CA ARG A 661 8.04 -41.57 24.77
C ARG A 661 7.42 -41.18 26.10
N THR A 662 8.19 -40.48 26.93
CA THR A 662 7.75 -39.96 28.24
C THR A 662 7.40 -38.46 28.16
N PRO A 663 6.39 -37.97 28.89
CA PRO A 663 6.00 -36.56 28.81
C PRO A 663 7.04 -35.65 29.48
N LYS A 664 7.40 -34.56 28.81
CA LYS A 664 8.15 -33.43 29.36
C LYS A 664 7.21 -32.22 29.44
N TYR A 665 6.89 -31.81 30.66
CA TYR A 665 5.91 -30.75 30.90
C TYR A 665 6.52 -29.36 30.71
N TYR A 666 5.82 -28.51 29.96
CA TYR A 666 6.13 -27.09 29.77
C TYR A 666 4.96 -26.26 30.32
N PHE A 667 5.16 -25.60 31.45
CA PHE A 667 4.17 -24.69 32.03
C PHE A 667 4.37 -23.29 31.47
N ILE A 668 3.42 -22.80 30.68
CA ILE A 668 3.47 -21.48 30.05
C ILE A 668 2.63 -20.54 30.91
N LEU A 669 3.30 -19.66 31.65
CA LEU A 669 2.68 -18.69 32.55
C LEU A 669 2.54 -17.35 31.84
N ASP A 670 1.33 -16.79 31.86
CA ASP A 670 1.06 -15.46 31.30
C ASP A 670 1.80 -14.37 32.09
N ASN A 671 2.68 -13.64 31.41
CA ASN A 671 3.45 -12.51 31.95
C ASN A 671 3.07 -11.16 31.30
N SER A 672 1.86 -11.07 30.76
CA SER A 672 1.31 -9.83 30.17
C SER A 672 0.97 -8.80 31.26
N LYS A 673 0.77 -7.54 30.85
CA LYS A 673 0.42 -6.44 31.77
C LYS A 673 -0.80 -6.71 32.66
N TYR A 674 -1.71 -7.59 32.25
CA TYR A 674 -2.96 -7.90 32.95
C TYR A 674 -2.85 -9.07 33.94
N SER A 675 -1.69 -9.73 34.00
CA SER A 675 -1.50 -10.98 34.74
C SER A 675 -1.01 -10.77 36.20
N SER A 676 -0.63 -9.54 36.56
CA SER A 676 0.05 -9.24 37.84
C SER A 676 -0.68 -9.68 39.11
N GLU A 677 -2.02 -9.75 39.10
CA GLU A 677 -2.81 -10.13 40.29
C GLU A 677 -2.93 -11.65 40.51
N SER A 678 -2.43 -12.48 39.60
CA SER A 678 -2.69 -13.94 39.58
C SER A 678 -1.49 -14.81 39.95
N GLU A 679 -0.37 -14.19 40.32
CA GLU A 679 0.90 -14.85 40.65
C GLU A 679 0.73 -16.01 41.65
N LYS A 680 -0.02 -15.79 42.73
CA LYS A 680 -0.23 -16.82 43.76
C LYS A 680 -0.94 -18.06 43.20
N VAL A 681 -1.95 -17.87 42.36
CA VAL A 681 -2.70 -18.97 41.75
C VAL A 681 -1.82 -19.76 40.78
N TYR A 682 -0.95 -19.07 40.03
CA TYR A 682 0.05 -19.74 39.18
C TYR A 682 1.02 -20.57 40.00
N GLN A 683 1.52 -20.03 41.12
CA GLN A 683 2.45 -20.72 42.00
C GLN A 683 1.82 -21.99 42.61
N GLU A 684 0.59 -21.92 43.09
CA GLU A 684 -0.13 -23.09 43.60
C GLU A 684 -0.34 -24.15 42.52
N PHE A 685 -0.75 -23.75 41.31
CA PHE A 685 -0.96 -24.67 40.20
C PHE A 685 0.33 -25.38 39.76
N VAL A 686 1.42 -24.62 39.61
CA VAL A 686 2.75 -25.16 39.28
C VAL A 686 3.27 -26.07 40.39
N ASN A 687 3.12 -25.70 41.66
CA ASN A 687 3.56 -26.55 42.77
C ASN A 687 2.83 -27.89 42.82
N LYS A 688 1.53 -27.89 42.49
CA LYS A 688 0.67 -29.08 42.47
C LYS A 688 1.01 -30.03 41.32
N TYR A 689 1.28 -29.51 40.12
CA TYR A 689 1.35 -30.33 38.91
C TYR A 689 2.75 -30.48 38.29
N ALA A 690 3.65 -29.53 38.51
CA ALA A 690 4.99 -29.57 37.93
C ALA A 690 5.92 -30.54 38.70
N ASP A 691 6.77 -31.25 37.96
CA ASP A 691 7.81 -32.10 38.51
C ASP A 691 9.18 -31.39 38.42
N LYS A 692 10.25 -31.96 38.98
CA LYS A 692 11.58 -31.32 38.95
C LYS A 692 12.13 -31.10 37.53
N SER A 693 11.74 -31.95 36.58
CA SER A 693 12.12 -31.86 35.17
C SER A 693 11.21 -30.94 34.34
N SER A 694 10.19 -30.34 34.95
CA SER A 694 9.29 -29.42 34.25
C SER A 694 9.96 -28.08 33.96
N VAL A 695 9.71 -27.58 32.76
CA VAL A 695 10.18 -26.27 32.30
C VAL A 695 9.06 -25.25 32.54
N ILE A 696 9.40 -24.12 33.13
CA ILE A 696 8.46 -23.02 33.39
C ILE A 696 8.82 -21.85 32.48
N LEU A 697 7.87 -21.41 31.66
CA LEU A 697 8.04 -20.35 30.68
C LEU A 697 7.19 -19.16 31.09
N TRP A 698 7.81 -18.05 31.50
CA TRP A 698 7.11 -16.78 31.67
C TRP A 698 7.02 -16.10 30.32
N ALA A 699 5.80 -16.03 29.76
CA ALA A 699 5.58 -15.63 28.39
C ALA A 699 4.75 -14.35 28.30
N ASN A 700 5.30 -13.35 27.63
CA ASN A 700 4.57 -12.20 27.10
C ASN A 700 4.82 -12.14 25.59
N TYR A 701 5.30 -11.02 25.04
CA TYR A 701 5.86 -11.00 23.68
C TYR A 701 7.28 -11.62 23.65
N GLU A 702 7.99 -11.65 24.78
CA GLU A 702 9.22 -12.40 25.03
C GLU A 702 8.95 -13.64 25.89
N VAL A 703 9.88 -14.58 25.90
CA VAL A 703 9.79 -15.78 26.75
C VAL A 703 11.01 -15.91 27.63
N GLU A 704 10.80 -16.02 28.94
CA GLU A 704 11.86 -16.33 29.90
C GLU A 704 11.71 -17.75 30.43
N GLU A 705 12.71 -18.59 30.16
CA GLU A 705 12.75 -20.00 30.58
C GLU A 705 13.37 -20.14 31.98
N ARG A 706 12.68 -20.87 32.87
CA ARG A 706 13.11 -21.15 34.26
C ARG A 706 12.81 -22.59 34.65
N ASN A 707 13.52 -23.07 35.67
CA ASN A 707 13.22 -24.33 36.35
C ASN A 707 12.22 -24.12 37.48
N LYS A 708 11.51 -25.19 37.90
CA LYS A 708 10.51 -25.17 38.97
C LYS A 708 10.98 -24.45 40.26
N GLU A 709 12.21 -24.72 40.70
CA GLU A 709 12.73 -24.22 41.99
C GLU A 709 12.89 -22.69 42.04
N ASN A 710 13.21 -22.08 40.88
CA ASN A 710 13.47 -20.64 40.77
C ASN A 710 12.38 -19.89 40.00
N ALA A 711 11.30 -20.59 39.62
CA ALA A 711 10.26 -20.05 38.74
C ALA A 711 9.64 -18.75 39.28
N PHE A 712 9.43 -18.67 40.60
CA PHE A 712 8.77 -17.54 41.28
C PHE A 712 9.74 -16.64 42.05
N ILE A 713 11.05 -16.75 41.83
CA ILE A 713 12.06 -15.87 42.46
C ILE A 713 12.38 -14.73 41.49
N ASN A 714 12.23 -13.46 41.90
CA ASN A 714 12.46 -12.28 41.04
C ASN A 714 11.68 -12.38 39.71
N ILE A 715 10.35 -12.41 39.79
CA ILE A 715 9.48 -12.56 38.61
C ILE A 715 9.77 -11.45 37.59
N PRO A 716 9.82 -11.78 36.29
CA PRO A 716 10.12 -10.79 35.26
C PRO A 716 9.03 -9.71 35.21
N ALA A 717 9.38 -8.50 34.80
CA ALA A 717 8.41 -7.40 34.74
C ALA A 717 7.30 -7.69 33.72
N TYR A 718 6.04 -7.50 34.13
CA TYR A 718 4.86 -7.62 33.27
C TYR A 718 4.88 -6.57 32.15
N LYS A 719 4.91 -7.00 30.89
CA LYS A 719 5.00 -6.13 29.69
C LYS A 719 4.20 -6.72 28.54
N GLY A 720 3.80 -5.88 27.59
CA GLY A 720 3.04 -6.25 26.38
C GLY A 720 1.81 -7.15 26.62
N GLY A 721 1.45 -7.92 25.60
CA GLY A 721 0.41 -8.95 25.62
C GLY A 721 0.99 -10.36 25.69
N PHE A 722 0.11 -11.37 25.62
CA PHE A 722 0.49 -12.77 25.76
C PHE A 722 0.58 -13.47 24.39
N LEU A 723 1.81 -13.63 23.86
CA LEU A 723 2.06 -14.21 22.53
C LEU A 723 2.15 -15.75 22.60
N LEU A 724 1.00 -16.38 22.87
CA LEU A 724 0.91 -17.82 23.10
C LEU A 724 1.30 -18.64 21.86
N GLU A 725 0.84 -18.23 20.67
CA GLU A 725 1.09 -18.97 19.42
C GLU A 725 2.60 -19.17 19.19
N ARG A 726 3.38 -18.09 19.28
CA ARG A 726 4.85 -18.14 19.15
C ARG A 726 5.47 -19.07 20.19
N THR A 727 5.02 -18.97 21.43
CA THR A 727 5.57 -19.78 22.54
C THR A 727 5.37 -21.27 22.28
N LEU A 728 4.18 -21.68 21.82
CA LEU A 728 3.93 -23.07 21.43
C LEU A 728 4.79 -23.52 20.25
N ARG A 729 4.87 -22.71 19.18
CA ARG A 729 5.71 -22.99 18.02
C ARG A 729 7.18 -23.18 18.44
N SER A 730 7.70 -22.33 19.32
CA SER A 730 9.06 -22.45 19.87
C SER A 730 9.29 -23.77 20.60
N ILE A 731 8.34 -24.23 21.42
CA ILE A 731 8.46 -25.52 22.12
C ILE A 731 8.54 -26.68 21.12
N PHE A 732 7.61 -26.74 20.16
CA PHE A 732 7.54 -27.86 19.22
C PHE A 732 8.72 -27.89 18.25
N VAL A 733 9.12 -26.74 17.71
CA VAL A 733 10.27 -26.63 16.79
C VAL A 733 11.57 -26.96 17.51
N LYS A 734 11.80 -26.43 18.71
CA LYS A 734 13.00 -26.75 19.52
C LYS A 734 13.08 -28.25 19.79
N HIS A 735 11.99 -28.86 20.23
CA HIS A 735 11.93 -30.29 20.51
C HIS A 735 12.21 -31.15 19.27
N TYR A 736 11.63 -30.79 18.11
CA TYR A 736 11.85 -31.49 16.85
C TYR A 736 13.31 -31.41 16.37
N LEU A 737 13.91 -30.21 16.44
CA LEU A 737 15.28 -29.98 16.00
C LEU A 737 16.33 -30.62 16.91
N GLU A 738 16.07 -30.72 18.21
CA GLU A 738 16.93 -31.42 19.18
C GLU A 738 16.94 -32.94 18.99
N ARG A 739 16.02 -33.50 18.17
CA ARG A 739 15.88 -34.95 17.90
C ARG A 739 15.75 -35.80 19.16
N ASP A 740 15.03 -35.30 20.17
CA ASP A 740 14.76 -36.09 21.38
C ASP A 740 13.66 -37.13 21.12
N PHE A 741 14.10 -38.37 20.88
CA PHE A 741 13.26 -39.55 20.70
C PHE A 741 12.80 -40.20 22.03
N THR A 742 13.17 -39.64 23.19
CA THR A 742 12.87 -40.22 24.51
C THR A 742 11.73 -39.52 25.23
N THR A 743 11.66 -38.19 25.12
CA THR A 743 10.59 -37.39 25.74
C THR A 743 9.76 -36.66 24.70
N TYR A 744 8.52 -36.27 25.00
CA TYR A 744 7.65 -35.45 24.15
C TYR A 744 7.14 -34.21 24.89
N PRO A 745 6.99 -33.05 24.23
CA PRO A 745 6.58 -31.83 24.89
C PRO A 745 5.08 -31.87 25.23
N VAL A 746 4.73 -31.53 26.47
CA VAL A 746 3.32 -31.36 26.91
C VAL A 746 3.14 -29.91 27.38
N PRO A 747 2.59 -29.03 26.53
CA PRO A 747 2.33 -27.64 26.89
C PRO A 747 1.10 -27.54 27.81
N ILE A 748 1.27 -26.83 28.92
CA ILE A 748 0.23 -26.51 29.90
C ILE A 748 0.24 -24.99 30.08
N VAL A 749 -0.73 -24.31 29.46
CA VAL A 749 -0.89 -22.86 29.53
C VAL A 749 -1.62 -22.51 30.82
N VAL A 750 -1.15 -21.50 31.54
CA VAL A 750 -1.75 -21.00 32.78
C VAL A 750 -1.87 -19.47 32.66
N THR A 751 -3.09 -18.97 32.67
CA THR A 751 -3.39 -17.55 32.49
C THR A 751 -4.65 -17.16 33.24
N ASN A 752 -4.75 -15.90 33.61
CA ASN A 752 -5.95 -15.30 34.20
C ASN A 752 -6.91 -14.71 33.17
N GLN A 753 -6.54 -14.75 31.89
CA GLN A 753 -7.40 -14.29 30.81
C GLN A 753 -8.40 -15.39 30.46
N ASN A 754 -9.69 -15.09 30.62
CA ASN A 754 -10.75 -15.97 30.16
C ASN A 754 -10.99 -15.76 28.66
N SER A 755 -10.35 -16.61 27.86
CA SER A 755 -10.43 -16.65 26.40
C SER A 755 -11.55 -17.56 25.88
N PHE A 756 -12.57 -17.88 26.69
CA PHE A 756 -13.77 -18.61 26.21
C PHE A 756 -15.03 -17.73 26.20
N TYR A 757 -15.06 -16.61 26.93
CA TYR A 757 -16.25 -15.78 27.11
C TYR A 757 -15.96 -14.27 26.96
N GLY A 758 -16.32 -13.69 25.82
CA GLY A 758 -16.49 -12.23 25.66
C GLY A 758 -15.24 -11.40 25.30
N LYS A 759 -15.44 -10.08 25.14
CA LYS A 759 -14.59 -9.03 24.54
C LYS A 759 -13.09 -8.94 24.92
N ASN A 760 -12.55 -9.84 25.75
CA ASN A 760 -11.15 -9.87 26.16
C ASN A 760 -10.28 -10.90 25.41
N HIS A 761 -10.84 -11.63 24.44
CA HIS A 761 -10.12 -12.58 23.56
C HIS A 761 -8.91 -11.94 22.85
N GLU A 762 -8.98 -10.64 22.59
CA GLU A 762 -8.06 -9.91 21.72
C GLU A 762 -6.68 -9.59 22.38
N LEU A 763 -6.47 -9.94 23.67
CA LEU A 763 -5.19 -9.73 24.38
C LEU A 763 -4.29 -10.98 24.44
N LEU A 764 -4.87 -12.14 24.12
CA LEU A 764 -4.16 -13.38 23.86
C LEU A 764 -3.95 -13.47 22.35
N VAL A 765 -2.70 -13.39 21.91
CA VAL A 765 -2.38 -13.38 20.49
C VAL A 765 -2.31 -14.82 19.96
N TRP A 766 -3.35 -15.19 19.21
CA TRP A 766 -3.51 -16.47 18.51
C TRP A 766 -4.22 -16.20 17.17
N GLU A 767 -3.45 -16.01 16.11
CA GLU A 767 -4.03 -15.64 14.81
C GLU A 767 -4.61 -16.86 14.09
N LYS A 768 -3.92 -18.00 14.15
CA LYS A 768 -4.25 -19.18 13.33
C LYS A 768 -4.18 -20.47 14.12
N ASN A 769 -4.98 -21.45 13.69
CA ASN A 769 -4.77 -22.82 14.11
C ASN A 769 -3.33 -23.26 13.73
N LEU A 770 -2.71 -24.06 14.60
CA LEU A 770 -1.34 -24.55 14.47
C LEU A 770 -1.28 -25.85 13.65
N SER A 771 -2.20 -26.01 12.70
CA SER A 771 -2.28 -27.22 11.86
C SER A 771 -1.08 -27.37 10.93
N ASP A 772 -0.41 -26.26 10.59
CA ASP A 772 0.79 -26.24 9.76
C ASP A 772 2.02 -26.90 10.42
N ILE A 773 2.03 -26.97 11.75
CA ILE A 773 3.11 -27.59 12.54
C ILE A 773 2.64 -28.81 13.33
N SER A 774 1.42 -29.32 13.11
CA SER A 774 0.88 -30.46 13.85
C SER A 774 1.76 -31.72 13.68
N PHE A 775 2.41 -31.86 12.52
CA PHE A 775 3.36 -32.95 12.24
C PHE A 775 4.59 -32.96 13.16
N LEU A 776 4.91 -31.86 13.83
CA LEU A 776 6.00 -31.79 14.81
C LEU A 776 5.62 -32.43 16.15
N PHE A 777 4.32 -32.64 16.38
CA PHE A 777 3.80 -33.17 17.63
C PHE A 777 2.96 -34.45 17.40
N PRO A 778 3.61 -35.57 17.06
CA PRO A 778 2.91 -36.80 16.68
C PRO A 778 2.05 -37.40 17.81
N GLU A 779 2.41 -37.17 19.08
CA GLU A 779 1.73 -37.76 20.24
C GLU A 779 0.29 -37.27 20.45
N SER A 780 0.00 -36.00 20.17
CA SER A 780 -1.34 -35.46 20.33
C SER A 780 -1.42 -34.10 19.68
N PRO A 781 -2.40 -33.77 18.83
CA PRO A 781 -2.57 -32.39 18.37
C PRO A 781 -3.20 -31.51 19.45
N ARG A 782 -2.99 -31.77 20.76
CA ARG A 782 -3.73 -31.12 21.85
C ARG A 782 -2.81 -30.58 22.94
N PHE A 783 -3.23 -29.47 23.55
CA PHE A 783 -2.57 -28.86 24.70
C PHE A 783 -3.58 -28.51 25.80
N TYR A 784 -3.06 -28.23 26.99
CA TYR A 784 -3.86 -27.97 28.18
C TYR A 784 -3.87 -26.47 28.49
N TYR A 785 -5.04 -25.94 28.81
CA TYR A 785 -5.23 -24.52 29.12
C TYR A 785 -5.94 -24.36 30.46
N ALA A 786 -5.27 -23.77 31.44
CA ALA A 786 -5.75 -23.56 32.78
C ALA A 786 -6.05 -22.07 33.01
N ILE A 787 -7.33 -21.77 33.27
CA ILE A 787 -7.79 -20.43 33.62
C ILE A 787 -7.69 -20.27 35.12
N ALA A 788 -6.84 -19.35 35.56
CA ALA A 788 -6.62 -18.99 36.96
C ALA A 788 -7.46 -17.76 37.32
N ASP A 789 -8.46 -17.94 38.17
CA ASP A 789 -9.25 -16.82 38.68
C ASP A 789 -8.63 -16.30 39.98
N SER A 790 -8.09 -15.07 39.92
CA SER A 790 -7.48 -14.41 41.07
C SER A 790 -8.47 -14.12 42.20
N LYS A 791 -9.77 -13.97 41.90
CA LYS A 791 -10.81 -13.67 42.91
C LYS A 791 -11.25 -14.92 43.65
N THR A 792 -11.45 -16.02 42.94
CA THR A 792 -11.90 -17.28 43.55
C THR A 792 -10.76 -18.18 43.98
N GLN A 793 -9.51 -17.86 43.60
CA GLN A 793 -8.32 -18.69 43.79
C GLN A 793 -8.50 -20.12 43.28
N LYS A 794 -9.24 -20.26 42.18
CA LYS A 794 -9.51 -21.55 41.53
C LYS A 794 -8.94 -21.57 40.12
N THR A 795 -8.61 -22.78 39.68
CA THR A 795 -8.16 -23.04 38.32
C THR A 795 -9.11 -24.00 37.61
N GLU A 796 -9.63 -23.61 36.46
CA GLU A 796 -10.41 -24.47 35.56
C GLU A 796 -9.54 -24.88 34.37
N THR A 797 -9.47 -26.17 34.05
CA THR A 797 -8.59 -26.67 32.98
C THR A 797 -9.38 -27.21 31.80
N TYR A 798 -8.96 -26.83 30.61
CA TYR A 798 -9.56 -27.17 29.33
C TYR A 798 -8.54 -27.90 28.45
N LEU A 799 -9.03 -28.82 27.63
CA LEU A 799 -8.28 -29.47 26.58
C LEU A 799 -8.60 -28.79 25.24
N LEU A 800 -7.57 -28.28 24.56
CA LEU A 800 -7.69 -27.62 23.26
C LEU A 800 -6.95 -28.40 22.18
N SER A 801 -7.38 -28.27 20.93
CA SER A 801 -6.69 -28.81 19.76
C SER A 801 -5.90 -27.72 19.04
N LEU A 802 -4.72 -28.06 18.55
CA LEU A 802 -3.91 -27.26 17.64
C LEU A 802 -4.64 -27.03 16.30
N GLU A 803 -5.57 -27.92 15.94
CA GLU A 803 -6.25 -27.92 14.64
C GLU A 803 -7.65 -27.27 14.67
N SER A 804 -8.17 -26.92 15.85
CA SER A 804 -9.51 -26.32 16.00
C SER A 804 -9.44 -24.85 16.35
N ASP A 805 -10.39 -24.07 15.85
CA ASP A 805 -10.60 -22.70 16.33
C ASP A 805 -11.02 -22.72 17.81
N TYR A 806 -10.55 -21.73 18.56
CA TYR A 806 -10.48 -21.67 20.03
C TYR A 806 -11.79 -22.01 20.79
N ALA A 807 -12.96 -21.91 20.12
CA ALA A 807 -14.29 -22.05 20.72
C ALA A 807 -14.69 -23.50 21.13
N ALA A 808 -13.88 -24.52 20.83
CA ALA A 808 -14.24 -25.94 21.03
C ALA A 808 -13.62 -26.62 22.26
N GLY A 809 -13.07 -25.86 23.22
CA GLY A 809 -12.37 -26.42 24.39
C GLY A 809 -13.24 -27.33 25.26
N LYS A 810 -12.72 -28.52 25.62
CA LYS A 810 -13.41 -29.47 26.51
C LYS A 810 -12.94 -29.29 27.96
N LEU A 811 -13.86 -28.99 28.88
CA LEU A 811 -13.55 -28.91 30.32
C LEU A 811 -13.10 -30.27 30.87
N ILE A 812 -12.02 -30.26 31.66
CA ILE A 812 -11.47 -31.43 32.34
C ILE A 812 -12.06 -31.49 33.76
N SER A 813 -12.88 -32.51 34.04
CA SER A 813 -13.51 -32.72 35.34
C SER A 813 -12.69 -33.60 36.30
N GLY A 814 -11.57 -34.18 35.84
CA GLY A 814 -10.70 -35.08 36.61
C GLY A 814 -9.28 -34.53 36.83
N ASP A 815 -8.40 -35.35 37.40
CA ASP A 815 -7.00 -34.97 37.61
C ASP A 815 -6.23 -34.81 36.28
N LEU A 816 -5.48 -33.71 36.16
CA LEU A 816 -4.76 -33.34 34.94
C LEU A 816 -3.74 -34.41 34.51
N LYS A 817 -2.99 -35.01 35.44
CA LYS A 817 -2.00 -36.05 35.11
C LYS A 817 -2.67 -37.34 34.61
N SER A 818 -3.86 -37.65 35.13
CA SER A 818 -4.67 -38.77 34.64
C SER A 818 -5.12 -38.55 33.20
N GLU A 819 -5.61 -37.36 32.87
CA GLU A 819 -6.09 -37.03 31.52
C GLU A 819 -4.94 -37.04 30.48
N ILE A 820 -3.77 -36.51 30.84
CA ILE A 820 -2.55 -36.57 30.01
C ILE A 820 -2.14 -38.01 29.70
N SER A 821 -2.30 -38.91 30.66
CA SER A 821 -1.95 -40.32 30.50
C SER A 821 -2.89 -41.04 29.52
N LYS A 822 -4.15 -40.60 29.42
CA LYS A 822 -5.14 -41.16 28.47
C LYS A 822 -4.93 -40.67 27.04
N SER A 823 -4.31 -39.51 26.82
CA SER A 823 -4.24 -38.87 25.50
C SER A 823 -3.07 -39.34 24.62
N ARG A 824 -2.41 -40.46 24.95
CA ARG A 824 -1.23 -40.94 24.21
C ARG A 824 -1.62 -41.61 22.90
N SER A 825 -1.25 -41.02 21.76
CA SER A 825 -1.29 -41.70 20.47
C SER A 825 -0.11 -42.68 20.33
N VAL A 826 -0.26 -43.67 19.46
CA VAL A 826 0.82 -44.56 19.06
C VAL A 826 1.71 -43.81 18.06
N VAL A 827 2.98 -43.63 18.39
CA VAL A 827 3.98 -42.99 17.53
C VAL A 827 4.92 -44.04 16.97
N ARG A 828 5.29 -43.90 15.70
CA ARG A 828 6.15 -44.84 14.96
C ARG A 828 7.39 -44.13 14.44
N ILE A 829 8.48 -44.87 14.28
CA ILE A 829 9.74 -44.33 13.75
C ILE A 829 9.98 -44.83 12.33
N PHE A 830 10.29 -43.89 11.43
CA PHE A 830 10.79 -44.16 10.09
C PHE A 830 12.31 -44.00 10.12
N GLY A 831 13.07 -44.97 9.60
CA GLY A 831 14.54 -44.96 9.63
C GLY A 831 15.16 -45.50 10.94
N ASP A 832 16.43 -45.18 11.18
CA ASP A 832 17.19 -45.61 12.37
C ASP A 832 17.37 -44.47 13.39
N LEU A 833 17.32 -44.80 14.69
CA LEU A 833 17.53 -43.89 15.82
C LEU A 833 18.89 -43.19 15.79
N GLN A 834 19.90 -43.80 15.16
CA GLN A 834 21.26 -43.22 15.08
C GLN A 834 21.54 -42.46 13.78
N ASN A 835 20.83 -42.73 12.68
CA ASN A 835 21.15 -42.26 11.34
C ASN A 835 19.89 -41.81 10.55
N ASN A 836 19.35 -40.64 10.89
CA ASN A 836 18.29 -39.92 10.15
C ASN A 836 16.83 -40.40 10.32
N GLY A 837 16.49 -41.04 11.44
CA GLY A 837 15.10 -41.36 11.74
C GLY A 837 14.23 -40.13 12.05
N PHE A 838 12.92 -40.22 11.79
CA PHE A 838 11.92 -39.23 12.20
C PHE A 838 10.61 -39.91 12.65
N LEU A 839 9.84 -39.19 13.47
CA LEU A 839 8.65 -39.72 14.14
C LEU A 839 7.37 -39.39 13.37
N LEU A 840 6.47 -40.37 13.29
CA LEU A 840 5.21 -40.29 12.57
C LEU A 840 4.06 -40.74 13.49
N ASN A 841 2.91 -40.12 13.34
CA ASN A 841 1.64 -40.60 13.90
C ASN A 841 0.59 -40.95 12.84
N ALA A 842 0.85 -40.61 11.57
CA ALA A 842 -0.05 -40.86 10.46
C ALA A 842 0.74 -41.10 9.15
N PRO A 843 0.13 -41.78 8.15
CA PRO A 843 0.63 -41.75 6.77
C PRO A 843 0.62 -40.31 6.22
N GLY A 844 1.51 -40.00 5.29
CA GLY A 844 1.63 -38.65 4.72
C GLY A 844 3.01 -38.34 4.18
N VAL A 845 3.24 -37.07 3.83
CA VAL A 845 4.54 -36.59 3.34
C VAL A 845 5.41 -36.08 4.47
N TYR A 846 6.66 -36.50 4.48
CA TYR A 846 7.64 -36.09 5.48
C TYR A 846 8.99 -35.74 4.85
N PRO A 847 9.68 -34.71 5.38
CA PRO A 847 11.04 -34.37 4.94
C PRO A 847 12.05 -35.43 5.40
N ILE A 848 12.97 -35.81 4.51
CA ILE A 848 14.11 -36.66 4.86
C ILE A 848 15.25 -35.73 5.33
N PRO A 849 15.79 -35.91 6.55
CA PRO A 849 16.95 -35.14 6.99
C PRO A 849 18.14 -35.39 6.05
N LYS A 850 18.69 -34.32 5.46
CA LYS A 850 19.82 -34.40 4.52
C LYS A 850 20.97 -35.23 5.11
N LYS A 851 21.51 -36.17 4.32
CA LYS A 851 22.89 -36.67 4.48
C LYS A 851 23.84 -35.45 4.47
N GLU A 852 24.63 -35.25 5.52
CA GLU A 852 25.87 -34.49 5.37
C GLU A 852 26.74 -35.23 4.34
N SER A 853 26.98 -34.58 3.20
CA SER A 853 28.11 -34.80 2.30
C SER A 853 28.60 -36.26 2.18
N GLY A 854 27.91 -37.07 1.39
CA GLY A 854 28.32 -38.44 1.09
C GLY A 854 27.20 -39.26 0.46
N ALA A 855 26.63 -38.79 -0.65
CA ALA A 855 25.65 -39.55 -1.41
C ALA A 855 26.30 -40.00 -2.72
N GLU A 856 26.45 -41.32 -2.84
CA GLU A 856 26.49 -42.01 -4.13
C GLU A 856 25.35 -41.48 -5.00
N GLU A 857 25.68 -41.20 -6.26
CA GLU A 857 24.76 -40.81 -7.32
C GLU A 857 23.62 -41.82 -7.42
N ILE A 858 22.40 -41.37 -7.16
CA ILE A 858 21.19 -42.04 -7.67
C ILE A 858 20.84 -41.34 -8.98
N GLN A 859 20.64 -42.17 -10.01
CA GLN A 859 20.65 -41.88 -11.44
C GLN A 859 19.84 -40.65 -11.91
N ASP A 860 20.43 -39.95 -12.89
CA ASP A 860 19.87 -38.91 -13.77
C ASP A 860 18.53 -39.31 -14.43
N GLY A 861 17.43 -39.27 -13.67
CA GLY A 861 16.06 -39.27 -14.18
C GLY A 861 15.35 -38.01 -13.72
N ALA A 862 14.55 -37.38 -14.59
CA ALA A 862 13.67 -36.30 -14.18
C ALA A 862 12.64 -36.83 -13.16
N GLU A 863 12.53 -36.20 -11.98
CA GLU A 863 11.52 -36.55 -10.96
C GLU A 863 10.11 -36.51 -11.57
N SER A 864 9.25 -37.48 -11.23
CA SER A 864 7.85 -37.50 -11.67
C SER A 864 7.04 -36.32 -11.10
N GLU A 865 5.91 -35.97 -11.72
CA GLU A 865 5.01 -34.89 -11.22
C GLU A 865 4.63 -35.12 -9.74
N PHE A 866 4.41 -36.38 -9.34
CA PHE A 866 4.09 -36.70 -7.94
C PHE A 866 5.29 -36.57 -7.00
N GLN A 867 6.50 -36.95 -7.43
CA GLN A 867 7.72 -36.74 -6.63
C GLN A 867 8.00 -35.25 -6.40
N GLN A 868 7.80 -34.42 -7.43
CA GLN A 868 7.88 -32.97 -7.32
C GLN A 868 6.85 -32.43 -6.32
N ALA A 869 5.63 -32.97 -6.31
CA ALA A 869 4.57 -32.60 -5.36
C ALA A 869 4.96 -32.87 -3.90
N ILE A 870 5.49 -34.06 -3.63
CA ILE A 870 5.98 -34.47 -2.31
C ILE A 870 7.14 -33.55 -1.87
N SER A 871 8.07 -33.25 -2.80
CA SER A 871 9.18 -32.31 -2.55
C SER A 871 8.70 -30.91 -2.18
N LEU A 872 7.67 -30.39 -2.87
CA LEU A 872 7.09 -29.08 -2.57
C LEU A 872 6.40 -29.05 -1.20
N GLU A 873 5.64 -30.09 -0.85
CA GLU A 873 4.97 -30.17 0.47
C GLU A 873 6.00 -30.25 1.62
N SER A 874 7.04 -31.07 1.44
CA SER A 874 8.17 -31.18 2.37
C SER A 874 8.91 -29.85 2.52
N LEU A 875 9.17 -29.15 1.41
CA LEU A 875 9.77 -27.82 1.41
C LEU A 875 8.90 -26.83 2.22
N TRP A 876 7.59 -26.85 2.04
CA TRP A 876 6.67 -26.00 2.78
C TRP A 876 6.63 -26.35 4.29
N LYS A 877 6.63 -27.64 4.65
CA LYS A 877 6.75 -28.10 6.05
C LYS A 877 8.05 -27.61 6.70
N LEU A 878 9.17 -27.69 5.98
CA LEU A 878 10.46 -27.14 6.43
C LEU A 878 10.42 -25.60 6.57
N ALA A 879 9.77 -24.91 5.63
CA ALA A 879 9.59 -23.46 5.69
C ALA A 879 8.73 -23.02 6.87
N SER A 880 7.75 -23.83 7.29
CA SER A 880 6.88 -23.54 8.44
C SER A 880 7.62 -23.63 9.78
N MET A 881 8.71 -24.41 9.86
CA MET A 881 9.59 -24.49 11.04
C MET A 881 10.63 -23.36 11.13
N ASN A 882 10.97 -22.74 10.00
CA ASN A 882 11.90 -21.62 9.94
C ASN A 882 11.40 -20.61 8.89
N PRO A 883 10.29 -19.92 9.22
CA PRO A 883 9.67 -18.99 8.30
C PRO A 883 10.60 -17.80 8.09
N ASN A 884 11.04 -17.62 6.86
CA ASN A 884 11.79 -16.44 6.45
C ASN A 884 11.50 -16.13 4.99
N THR A 885 11.81 -14.90 4.59
CA THR A 885 11.58 -14.42 3.22
C THR A 885 12.18 -15.35 2.16
N TYR A 886 13.36 -15.95 2.40
CA TYR A 886 14.02 -16.84 1.44
C TYR A 886 13.24 -18.15 1.25
N GLN A 887 12.82 -18.79 2.34
CA GLN A 887 12.04 -20.03 2.27
C GLN A 887 10.68 -19.81 1.61
N TRP A 888 10.00 -18.71 1.93
CA TRP A 888 8.74 -18.34 1.25
C TRP A 888 8.93 -18.20 -0.26
N LYS A 889 9.94 -17.43 -0.71
CA LYS A 889 10.25 -17.28 -2.15
C LYS A 889 10.59 -18.61 -2.80
N ARG A 890 11.28 -19.50 -2.08
CA ARG A 890 11.63 -20.83 -2.57
C ARG A 890 10.39 -21.70 -2.77
N VAL A 891 9.44 -21.71 -1.82
CA VAL A 891 8.17 -22.43 -1.97
C VAL A 891 7.34 -21.90 -3.14
N VAL A 892 7.24 -20.57 -3.28
CA VAL A 892 6.51 -19.97 -4.41
C VAL A 892 7.17 -20.29 -5.75
N ALA A 893 8.51 -20.19 -5.83
CA ALA A 893 9.25 -20.52 -7.04
C ALA A 893 9.10 -22.00 -7.44
N GLU A 894 9.17 -22.91 -6.46
CA GLU A 894 9.00 -24.35 -6.69
C GLU A 894 7.54 -24.69 -7.07
N SER A 895 6.57 -24.00 -6.48
CA SER A 895 5.17 -24.11 -6.90
C SER A 895 4.98 -23.69 -8.37
N PHE A 896 5.64 -22.61 -8.81
CA PHE A 896 5.58 -22.16 -10.20
C PHE A 896 6.28 -23.10 -11.19
N SER A 897 7.43 -23.67 -10.83
CA SER A 897 8.16 -24.61 -11.70
C SER A 897 7.40 -25.92 -11.88
N THR A 898 6.80 -26.43 -10.80
CA THR A 898 6.09 -27.71 -10.77
C THR A 898 4.63 -27.60 -11.21
N LYS A 899 4.07 -26.37 -11.22
CA LYS A 899 2.62 -26.11 -11.38
C LYS A 899 1.78 -26.85 -10.33
N ILE A 900 2.27 -26.90 -9.09
CA ILE A 900 1.55 -27.53 -7.99
C ILE A 900 1.16 -26.46 -6.99
N LEU A 901 -0.11 -26.45 -6.60
CA LEU A 901 -0.63 -25.49 -5.64
C LEU A 901 0.05 -25.67 -4.29
N SER A 902 0.52 -24.57 -3.70
CA SER A 902 1.07 -24.52 -2.35
C SER A 902 0.23 -23.59 -1.47
N PRO A 903 0.38 -23.61 -0.14
CA PRO A 903 -0.28 -22.65 0.74
C PRO A 903 0.09 -21.17 0.49
N HIS A 904 1.16 -20.90 -0.28
CA HIS A 904 1.60 -19.56 -0.67
C HIS A 904 1.21 -19.16 -2.11
N THR A 905 0.54 -20.04 -2.84
CA THR A 905 0.09 -19.79 -4.22
C THR A 905 -1.41 -20.02 -4.35
N ALA A 906 -1.98 -19.49 -5.43
CA ALA A 906 -3.38 -19.66 -5.80
C ALA A 906 -3.49 -19.80 -7.32
N TYR A 907 -4.44 -20.61 -7.78
CA TYR A 907 -4.86 -20.57 -9.18
C TYR A 907 -5.92 -19.51 -9.37
N LEU A 908 -5.75 -18.65 -10.36
CA LEU A 908 -6.72 -17.61 -10.72
C LEU A 908 -7.05 -17.67 -12.22
N ALA A 909 -8.30 -17.98 -12.55
CA ALA A 909 -8.81 -17.88 -13.92
C ALA A 909 -9.30 -16.46 -14.19
N LEU A 910 -8.88 -15.90 -15.33
CA LEU A 910 -9.08 -14.50 -15.73
C LEU A 910 -9.64 -14.43 -17.15
N GLU A 911 -10.50 -13.45 -17.40
CA GLU A 911 -11.24 -13.27 -18.65
C GLU A 911 -10.36 -12.66 -19.76
N ASP A 912 -9.61 -11.60 -19.44
CA ASP A 912 -8.96 -10.74 -20.43
C ASP A 912 -7.49 -10.41 -20.09
N ASP A 913 -6.71 -10.06 -21.12
CA ASP A 913 -5.25 -9.87 -21.03
C ASP A 913 -4.84 -8.74 -20.06
N ALA A 914 -5.64 -7.69 -19.94
CA ALA A 914 -5.42 -6.63 -18.96
C ALA A 914 -5.48 -7.14 -17.51
N GLN A 915 -6.40 -8.06 -17.19
CA GLN A 915 -6.43 -8.71 -15.88
C GLN A 915 -5.15 -9.53 -15.65
N LYS A 916 -4.70 -10.26 -16.68
CA LYS A 916 -3.48 -11.09 -16.63
C LYS A 916 -2.23 -10.24 -16.43
N GLU A 917 -2.13 -9.08 -17.09
CA GLU A 917 -1.02 -8.14 -16.91
C GLU A 917 -1.06 -7.44 -15.54
N ALA A 918 -2.24 -7.08 -15.04
CA ALA A 918 -2.39 -6.53 -13.71
C ALA A 918 -1.95 -7.54 -12.62
N LEU A 919 -2.31 -8.82 -12.77
CA LEU A 919 -1.84 -9.90 -11.92
C LEU A 919 -0.31 -10.02 -11.95
N ARG A 920 0.31 -9.98 -13.13
CA ARG A 920 1.78 -10.03 -13.27
C ARG A 920 2.48 -8.86 -12.56
N ARG A 921 1.97 -7.63 -12.73
CA ARG A 921 2.53 -6.44 -12.07
C ARG A 921 2.38 -6.53 -10.56
N LYS A 922 1.20 -6.91 -10.06
CA LYS A 922 0.95 -7.07 -8.62
C LYS A 922 1.83 -8.16 -8.02
N GLN A 923 1.96 -9.29 -8.71
CA GLN A 923 2.85 -10.37 -8.31
C GLN A 923 4.31 -9.91 -8.24
N LYS A 924 4.79 -9.13 -9.22
CA LYS A 924 6.14 -8.59 -9.20
C LYS A 924 6.37 -7.66 -8.00
N GLU A 925 5.37 -6.84 -7.66
CA GLU A 925 5.40 -5.96 -6.48
C GLU A 925 5.48 -6.78 -5.18
N VAL A 926 4.60 -7.78 -5.00
CA VAL A 926 4.58 -8.64 -3.81
C VAL A 926 5.87 -9.46 -3.67
N LEU A 927 6.36 -10.09 -4.75
CA LEU A 927 7.60 -10.88 -4.73
C LEU A 927 8.87 -10.04 -4.50
N SER A 928 8.83 -8.74 -4.80
CA SER A 928 9.92 -7.80 -4.49
C SER A 928 9.97 -7.43 -3.00
N SER A 929 8.86 -7.63 -2.29
CA SER A 929 8.66 -7.23 -0.90
C SER A 929 8.83 -8.42 0.07
N LYS A 930 8.46 -8.17 1.34
CA LYS A 930 8.47 -9.11 2.46
C LYS A 930 7.11 -9.82 2.61
N PRO A 931 7.08 -11.13 2.91
CA PRO A 931 5.84 -11.92 2.95
C PRO A 931 4.87 -11.53 4.06
N TYR A 932 5.30 -10.82 5.10
CA TYR A 932 4.43 -10.33 6.17
C TYR A 932 3.68 -9.04 5.81
N LEU A 933 4.04 -8.35 4.72
CA LEU A 933 3.27 -7.24 4.19
C LEU A 933 2.12 -7.78 3.33
N ASP A 934 0.96 -7.13 3.39
CA ASP A 934 -0.26 -7.59 2.73
C ASP A 934 -0.54 -6.85 1.43
N GLY A 935 -1.08 -7.61 0.49
CA GLY A 935 -1.58 -7.08 -0.77
C GLY A 935 -3.09 -7.04 -0.84
N GLU A 936 -3.84 -7.58 0.14
CA GLU A 936 -5.25 -7.99 -0.02
C GLU A 936 -6.27 -6.84 0.02
N GLU A 937 -5.88 -5.66 0.50
CA GLU A 937 -6.81 -4.53 0.67
C GLU A 937 -6.84 -3.60 -0.55
N LEU A 938 -7.93 -2.85 -0.68
CA LEU A 938 -8.20 -1.92 -1.79
C LEU A 938 -7.16 -0.79 -1.81
N ILE A 939 -6.09 -0.96 -2.59
CA ILE A 939 -5.06 0.07 -2.81
C ILE A 939 -4.92 0.26 -4.32
N GLN A 940 -4.87 1.51 -4.76
CA GLN A 940 -4.59 1.83 -6.16
C GLN A 940 -3.15 1.46 -6.53
N MET A 941 -2.90 1.18 -7.81
CA MET A 941 -1.54 0.85 -8.26
C MET A 941 -0.55 1.98 -7.98
N SER A 942 0.70 1.60 -7.70
CA SER A 942 1.76 2.50 -7.29
C SER A 942 2.12 3.53 -8.38
N GLU A 943 2.21 4.81 -7.97
CA GLU A 943 2.64 5.94 -8.79
C GLU A 943 4.10 5.81 -9.30
N PRO A 944 4.52 6.57 -10.34
CA PRO A 944 5.91 6.56 -10.79
C PRO A 944 6.89 6.88 -9.66
N THR A 945 8.11 6.37 -9.77
CA THR A 945 9.05 6.56 -8.68
C THR A 945 9.50 8.02 -8.59
N LEU A 946 9.55 8.58 -7.37
CA LEU A 946 10.11 9.91 -7.12
C LEU A 946 11.57 9.98 -7.62
N PHE A 947 12.26 8.84 -7.68
CA PHE A 947 13.57 8.69 -8.31
C PHE A 947 13.55 8.88 -9.82
N ASP A 948 12.53 8.45 -10.55
CA ASP A 948 12.39 8.72 -11.98
C ASP A 948 12.20 10.23 -12.22
N LEU A 949 11.38 10.88 -11.39
CA LEU A 949 11.16 12.33 -11.44
C LEU A 949 12.43 13.12 -11.08
N VAL A 950 13.15 12.70 -10.05
CA VAL A 950 14.42 13.31 -9.64
C VAL A 950 15.53 13.02 -10.64
N LEU A 951 15.59 11.83 -11.24
CA LEU A 951 16.53 11.49 -12.30
C LEU A 951 16.29 12.35 -13.54
N LEU A 952 15.02 12.53 -13.95
CA LEU A 952 14.66 13.43 -15.04
C LEU A 952 15.02 14.89 -14.70
N LEU A 953 14.80 15.34 -13.45
CA LEU A 953 15.25 16.65 -12.98
C LEU A 953 16.79 16.77 -13.00
N LEU A 954 17.52 15.74 -12.56
CA LEU A 954 18.98 15.72 -12.53
C LEU A 954 19.59 15.63 -13.92
N LEU A 955 18.97 14.92 -14.87
CA LEU A 955 19.34 14.92 -16.28
C LEU A 955 19.10 16.31 -16.89
N SER A 956 18.01 16.97 -16.52
CA SER A 956 17.73 18.37 -16.90
C SER A 956 18.83 19.31 -16.38
N ILE A 957 19.23 19.15 -15.12
CA ILE A 957 20.31 19.92 -14.47
C ILE A 957 21.69 19.56 -15.05
N GLY A 958 21.93 18.29 -15.38
CA GLY A 958 23.15 17.79 -16.01
C GLY A 958 23.35 18.38 -17.40
N PHE A 959 22.27 18.50 -18.18
CA PHE A 959 22.27 19.19 -19.47
C PHE A 959 22.62 20.68 -19.34
N ILE A 960 22.25 21.31 -18.22
CA ILE A 960 22.63 22.69 -17.86
C ILE A 960 24.11 22.78 -17.43
N LYS A 961 24.64 21.76 -16.75
CA LYS A 961 26.03 21.75 -16.23
C LYS A 961 27.09 21.43 -17.29
N ILE A 962 26.80 20.53 -18.22
CA ILE A 962 27.67 20.22 -19.39
C ILE A 962 27.93 21.49 -20.21
N ARG A 963 26.96 22.41 -20.23
CA ARG A 963 27.08 23.72 -20.86
C ARG A 963 28.02 24.68 -20.12
N LEU A 964 27.99 24.75 -18.80
CA LEU A 964 28.91 25.59 -18.03
C LEU A 964 30.37 25.19 -18.24
N ILE A 965 30.64 23.89 -18.35
CA ILE A 965 31.98 23.35 -18.61
C ILE A 965 32.42 23.66 -20.05
N LYS A 966 31.52 23.57 -21.03
CA LYS A 966 31.80 23.91 -22.44
C LYS A 966 31.98 25.41 -22.67
N GLU A 967 31.21 26.26 -21.99
CA GLU A 967 31.40 27.72 -22.04
C GLU A 967 32.70 28.14 -21.36
N TYR A 968 33.11 27.48 -20.26
CA TYR A 968 34.41 27.72 -19.63
C TYR A 968 35.58 27.27 -20.52
N SER A 969 35.46 26.13 -21.21
CA SER A 969 36.51 25.65 -22.12
C SER A 969 36.62 26.50 -23.39
N ILE A 970 35.50 26.95 -23.96
CA ILE A 970 35.49 27.86 -25.12
C ILE A 970 36.01 29.26 -24.72
N PHE A 971 35.72 29.73 -23.50
CA PHE A 971 36.30 30.97 -22.95
C PHE A 971 37.81 30.86 -22.70
N LEU A 972 38.29 29.72 -22.21
CA LEU A 972 39.73 29.43 -22.06
C LEU A 972 40.44 29.40 -23.41
N VAL A 973 39.86 28.73 -24.42
CA VAL A 973 40.42 28.67 -25.78
C VAL A 973 40.47 30.05 -26.45
N LYS A 974 39.43 30.88 -26.28
CA LYS A 974 39.42 32.27 -26.80
C LYS A 974 40.39 33.21 -26.07
N THR A 975 40.59 33.00 -24.76
CA THR A 975 41.57 33.79 -23.98
C THR A 975 43.00 33.41 -24.35
N ILE A 976 43.27 32.12 -24.58
CA ILE A 976 44.59 31.63 -25.03
C ILE A 976 44.87 32.04 -26.48
N SER A 977 43.86 32.07 -27.37
CA SER A 977 44.04 32.52 -28.76
C SER A 977 44.26 34.03 -28.89
N LYS A 978 43.80 34.84 -27.91
CA LYS A 978 44.02 36.30 -27.86
C LYS A 978 45.38 36.71 -27.28
N GLN A 979 46.10 35.80 -26.62
CA GLN A 979 47.47 36.05 -26.13
C GLN A 979 48.57 35.61 -27.12
N ARG A 980 48.21 35.01 -28.25
CA ARG A 980 49.13 34.54 -29.29
C ARG A 980 49.03 35.31 -30.63
N PHE A 981 48.34 36.44 -30.66
CA PHE A 981 48.31 37.37 -31.80
C PHE A 981 48.71 38.77 -31.37
#